data_AF-A0A933UDZ2-F1
#
_entry.id   AF-A0A933UDZ2-F1
#
_cell.length_a   1.000
_cell.length_b   1.000
_cell.length_c   1.000
_cell.angle_alpha   90.00
_cell.angle_beta   90.00
_cell.angle_gamma   90.00
#
_symmetry.space_group_name_H-M   'P 1'
#
loop_
_entity.id
_entity.type
_entity.pdbx_description
1 polymer ?
#
loop_
_entity_poly.entity_id
_entity_poly.type
_entity_poly.pdbx_seq_one_letter_code
_entity_poly.pdbx_strand_id
1 'polypeptide(L)'
;MNTPSFLRLARSNQAGALRPARPSTLIPRRAARPSWRARLAAAAALVGLVGGPSVFAANILWVSDASPLGFSGPGTNFTDQGFVTLLQNAGHNVNRYNGPDSQNTNLTQVEIDALNTNDLIIVGRANASGQVQAPQGPQWNTNITKPLICMSPYLVRPQGNRFGWFTGDVGPDDIPTEWSAANPESAAADFLFGGVFMSGTNTAALYEEPMDRNTSHMLNAPVAGGIVYVKAIFANENIVGGGKTNTGYAIVGFPAGTAVRTGLDILAGYRMFIAGGTRESAAAPNGIPLYTGRENLTPTGEDIFLRAVQLAINNGVAPATDPNAPVDFTSQPTSVAVALNTPVSFSVTVTGAAPRLLQWQRDTGDAVTFTNIPDAVTVFPKSTLSLASTALADNGARFQVVASNAFNMVTSAVVSLIVTQDVTPPVVVSAASLDGTSIVVRFDELLDTTGGTSVDTANYTIDGGTTLGPSSVAIQPDGKSVYITVDGGLLGSTFTLNIANVGDQYGNMLPQEGVDLVCTNVGLAGAVVGALNPVGTNDVGSGYSFKVSGGGLNVAGTIDQLQFLYKTVNGNFDARVRVTSLVGTPDHLETTAKAMLMARVSTATNAGNVTVSVTPPAPGDDSISTTVRASTGGSTANLGSVAVPNGLPNAWLRLLRVGNQFTTFRSANGAEWTVLGSTTAALGADLLVGVGVVSHRNGKLVTGTFSDFQIVRLPSPPTIVNSASTPGIFSAALLTEANYTYTIQYKDAVTAPQWGILTNLTGDGTLRTFADPGPLPPTGSRFYRVVSP
;
A
#
# COMPACT_ATOMS: atom_id res chain seq x y z
N MET A 1 40.94 -0.54 -47.08
CA MET A 1 41.24 -0.98 -48.47
C MET A 1 40.02 -1.71 -49.00
N ASN A 2 39.85 -1.73 -50.33
CA ASN A 2 38.99 -2.60 -51.15
C ASN A 2 37.51 -2.81 -50.76
N THR A 3 36.64 -2.13 -51.51
CA THR A 3 35.30 -2.61 -51.89
C THR A 3 35.36 -3.46 -53.18
N PRO A 4 34.24 -4.09 -53.57
CA PRO A 4 33.72 -3.99 -54.96
C PRO A 4 32.33 -3.32 -54.97
N SER A 5 31.97 -2.38 -55.86
CA SER A 5 31.84 -2.43 -57.35
C SER A 5 30.63 -3.28 -57.81
N PHE A 6 29.68 -2.84 -58.65
CA PHE A 6 29.50 -1.63 -59.51
C PHE A 6 28.07 -1.02 -59.31
N LEU A 7 27.39 -0.19 -60.14
CA LEU A 7 27.56 0.37 -61.50
C LEU A 7 26.97 1.82 -61.62
N ARG A 8 26.18 2.17 -62.66
CA ARG A 8 25.95 3.57 -63.13
C ARG A 8 24.79 3.73 -64.15
N LEU A 9 24.03 4.84 -64.12
CA LEU A 9 23.45 5.65 -65.24
C LEU A 9 22.45 6.72 -64.67
N ALA A 10 22.68 8.04 -64.81
CA ALA A 10 22.12 8.99 -65.83
C ALA A 10 20.66 9.47 -65.56
N ARG A 11 20.20 10.72 -65.84
CA ARG A 11 20.75 12.00 -66.40
C ARG A 11 19.75 13.15 -66.01
N SER A 12 20.15 14.28 -65.41
CA SER A 12 20.58 15.60 -65.99
C SER A 12 19.48 16.62 -66.39
N ASN A 13 19.78 17.93 -66.20
CA ASN A 13 19.07 19.17 -66.60
C ASN A 13 18.05 19.72 -65.55
N GLN A 14 18.18 20.93 -65.00
CA GLN A 14 18.11 22.31 -65.55
C GLN A 14 16.69 22.74 -66.01
N ALA A 15 16.25 24.00 -65.95
CA ALA A 15 16.56 25.19 -65.13
C ALA A 15 15.55 26.30 -65.53
N GLY A 16 15.09 27.17 -64.62
CA GLY A 16 14.11 28.23 -64.95
C GLY A 16 13.69 29.07 -63.74
N ALA A 17 13.20 30.30 -63.95
CA ALA A 17 13.04 31.30 -62.87
C ALA A 17 11.82 32.23 -63.04
N LEU A 18 11.64 33.10 -62.04
CA LEU A 18 10.82 34.34 -61.98
C LEU A 18 9.43 34.32 -61.29
N ARG A 19 9.48 34.71 -60.00
CA ARG A 19 8.60 35.70 -59.31
C ARG A 19 7.10 35.36 -59.06
N PRO A 20 6.42 36.09 -58.13
CA PRO A 20 5.49 35.42 -57.22
C PRO A 20 4.02 35.90 -57.25
N ALA A 21 3.13 35.03 -56.73
CA ALA A 21 1.87 35.41 -56.10
C ALA A 21 1.55 34.47 -54.91
N ARG A 22 0.77 34.98 -53.95
CA ARG A 22 0.07 34.25 -52.86
C ARG A 22 -1.42 34.66 -52.95
N PRO A 23 -2.38 34.00 -52.24
CA PRO A 23 -2.26 32.84 -51.34
C PRO A 23 -3.25 31.68 -51.64
N SER A 24 -2.98 30.48 -51.10
CA SER A 24 -4.02 29.64 -50.45
C SER A 24 -3.43 28.41 -49.72
N THR A 25 -4.16 28.01 -48.69
CA THR A 25 -4.16 26.75 -47.89
C THR A 25 -3.47 25.49 -48.44
N LEU A 26 -2.69 24.78 -47.58
CA LEU A 26 -3.05 23.44 -47.02
C LEU A 26 -1.93 22.85 -46.10
N ILE A 27 -2.33 22.42 -44.89
CA ILE A 27 -1.83 21.29 -44.04
C ILE A 27 -0.29 21.10 -43.86
N PRO A 28 0.27 21.35 -42.64
CA PRO A 28 1.57 20.81 -42.21
C PRO A 28 1.48 19.36 -41.68
N ARG A 29 2.64 18.70 -41.56
CA ARG A 29 2.79 17.25 -41.24
C ARG A 29 2.44 16.87 -39.79
N ARG A 30 2.20 15.57 -39.59
CA ARG A 30 2.03 14.88 -38.28
C ARG A 30 2.97 15.40 -37.18
N ALA A 31 2.41 15.82 -36.05
CA ALA A 31 3.11 15.88 -34.78
C ALA A 31 3.13 14.49 -34.09
N ALA A 32 4.04 14.29 -33.13
CA ALA A 32 4.16 13.04 -32.38
C ALA A 32 3.02 12.84 -31.37
N ARG A 33 2.72 11.58 -31.01
CA ARG A 33 1.77 11.24 -29.94
C ARG A 33 2.41 11.49 -28.56
N PRO A 34 1.75 12.20 -27.62
CA PRO A 34 2.25 12.37 -26.25
C PRO A 34 2.15 11.06 -25.45
N SER A 35 2.98 10.94 -24.41
CA SER A 35 3.12 9.73 -23.59
C SER A 35 2.01 9.58 -22.53
N TRP A 36 1.90 8.38 -21.94
CA TRP A 36 0.88 7.98 -20.97
C TRP A 36 0.67 9.00 -19.83
N ARG A 37 1.75 9.58 -19.29
CA ARG A 37 1.68 10.56 -18.18
C ARG A 37 0.86 11.82 -18.53
N ALA A 38 0.81 12.23 -19.79
CA ALA A 38 -0.03 13.35 -20.22
C ALA A 38 -1.54 13.00 -20.27
N ARG A 39 -1.89 11.71 -20.40
CA ARG A 39 -3.29 11.27 -20.44
C ARG A 39 -3.94 11.23 -19.05
N LEU A 40 -3.17 10.90 -18.01
CA LEU A 40 -3.64 10.96 -16.62
C LEU A 40 -3.93 12.40 -16.18
N ALA A 41 -3.04 13.35 -16.53
CA ALA A 41 -3.28 14.78 -16.28
C ALA A 41 -4.52 15.31 -17.02
N ALA A 42 -4.79 14.83 -18.25
CA ALA A 42 -5.98 15.22 -19.01
C ALA A 42 -7.28 14.62 -18.46
N ALA A 43 -7.25 13.41 -17.87
CA ALA A 43 -8.43 12.78 -17.26
C ALA A 43 -8.92 13.55 -16.02
N ALA A 44 -7.99 14.06 -15.20
CA ALA A 44 -8.31 14.91 -14.04
C ALA A 44 -8.84 16.31 -14.42
N ALA A 45 -8.64 16.74 -15.67
CA ALA A 45 -8.98 18.09 -16.15
C ALA A 45 -10.27 18.17 -16.99
N LEU A 46 -11.01 17.06 -17.16
CA LEU A 46 -12.20 17.02 -18.04
C LEU A 46 -13.50 16.56 -17.33
N VAL A 47 -13.58 16.77 -16.02
CA VAL A 47 -14.84 16.65 -15.24
C VAL A 47 -15.39 18.02 -14.83
N GLY A 48 -14.53 19.04 -14.70
CA GLY A 48 -14.91 20.40 -14.32
C GLY A 48 -15.30 21.30 -15.49
N LEU A 49 -16.48 21.12 -16.09
CA LEU A 49 -17.07 22.11 -17.02
C LEU A 49 -18.60 22.08 -17.15
N VAL A 50 -19.31 21.99 -16.01
CA VAL A 50 -20.66 22.57 -15.87
C VAL A 50 -20.55 23.72 -14.87
N GLY A 51 -21.04 24.91 -15.25
CA GLY A 51 -20.77 26.15 -14.52
C GLY A 51 -21.57 26.29 -13.22
N GLY A 52 -21.03 25.78 -12.11
CA GLY A 52 -21.40 26.25 -10.78
C GLY A 52 -20.84 27.65 -10.48
N PRO A 53 -21.48 28.45 -9.60
CA PRO A 53 -20.92 29.72 -9.16
C PRO A 53 -19.59 29.50 -8.42
N SER A 54 -18.70 30.50 -8.45
CA SER A 54 -17.43 30.48 -7.72
C SER A 54 -17.68 30.34 -6.21
N VAL A 55 -17.41 29.15 -5.66
CA VAL A 55 -17.56 28.87 -4.23
C VAL A 55 -16.56 29.72 -3.46
N PHE A 56 -17.06 30.58 -2.57
CA PHE A 56 -16.21 31.30 -1.63
C PHE A 56 -15.65 30.32 -0.60
N ALA A 57 -14.32 30.37 -0.38
CA ALA A 57 -13.64 29.58 0.63
C ALA A 57 -14.10 29.98 2.04
N ALA A 58 -15.12 29.30 2.56
CA ALA A 58 -15.63 29.53 3.90
C ALA A 58 -14.55 29.28 4.97
N ASN A 59 -14.57 30.09 6.03
CA ASN A 59 -13.68 29.96 7.18
C ASN A 59 -14.36 29.07 8.23
N ILE A 60 -13.84 27.87 8.42
CA ILE A 60 -14.40 26.84 9.29
C ILE A 60 -13.52 26.70 10.53
N LEU A 61 -14.14 26.74 11.70
CA LEU A 61 -13.47 26.42 12.96
C LEU A 61 -13.83 25.00 13.40
N TRP A 62 -12.83 24.13 13.43
CA TRP A 62 -12.94 22.78 13.96
C TRP A 62 -12.66 22.75 15.46
N VAL A 63 -13.63 22.31 16.26
CA VAL A 63 -13.52 22.23 17.72
C VAL A 63 -13.28 20.77 18.12
N SER A 64 -12.23 20.50 18.90
CA SER A 64 -11.92 19.18 19.48
C SER A 64 -11.03 19.27 20.73
N ASP A 65 -10.89 18.15 21.46
CA ASP A 65 -10.07 18.03 22.69
C ASP A 65 -8.55 18.03 22.45
N ALA A 66 -8.12 18.21 21.21
CA ALA A 66 -6.72 18.12 20.79
C ALA A 66 -5.87 19.33 21.23
N SER A 67 -4.71 19.08 21.83
CA SER A 67 -3.74 20.11 22.26
C SER A 67 -3.12 20.86 21.06
N PRO A 68 -2.88 22.19 21.11
CA PRO A 68 -2.92 23.06 22.28
C PRO A 68 -4.30 23.64 22.60
N LEU A 69 -4.48 24.06 23.86
CA LEU A 69 -5.63 24.86 24.29
C LEU A 69 -5.69 26.22 23.57
N GLY A 70 -6.90 26.71 23.34
CA GLY A 70 -7.19 27.95 22.63
C GLY A 70 -7.28 27.75 21.11
N PHE A 71 -7.15 28.86 20.37
CA PHE A 71 -7.15 28.86 18.91
C PHE A 71 -5.80 28.43 18.34
N SER A 72 -5.80 27.60 17.32
CA SER A 72 -4.60 27.15 16.61
C SER A 72 -4.86 26.95 15.11
N GLY A 73 -3.78 26.84 14.33
CA GLY A 73 -3.87 26.47 12.91
C GLY A 73 -4.31 25.01 12.71
N PRO A 74 -4.52 24.55 11.47
CA PRO A 74 -5.01 23.20 11.18
C PRO A 74 -4.10 22.08 11.70
N GLY A 75 -2.78 22.29 11.67
CA GLY A 75 -1.77 21.33 12.15
C GLY A 75 -1.82 19.97 11.43
N THR A 76 -1.21 18.96 12.06
CA THR A 76 -1.06 17.59 11.54
C THR A 76 -0.91 16.60 12.71
N ASN A 77 -1.10 15.30 12.45
CA ASN A 77 -1.02 14.21 13.44
C ASN A 77 -2.14 14.22 14.51
N PHE A 78 -3.20 14.98 14.28
CA PHE A 78 -4.42 14.86 15.05
C PHE A 78 -5.23 13.62 14.63
N THR A 79 -5.98 13.07 15.57
CA THR A 79 -6.73 11.83 15.38
C THR A 79 -8.02 12.03 14.56
N ASP A 80 -8.54 13.26 14.54
CA ASP A 80 -9.67 13.73 13.73
C ASP A 80 -9.24 14.34 12.37
N GLN A 81 -7.95 14.25 12.02
CA GLN A 81 -7.35 15.00 10.91
C GLN A 81 -7.94 14.68 9.53
N GLY A 82 -8.57 13.52 9.34
CA GLY A 82 -9.24 13.17 8.08
C GLY A 82 -10.34 14.17 7.71
N PHE A 83 -11.25 14.50 8.65
CA PHE A 83 -12.31 15.50 8.41
C PHE A 83 -11.75 16.89 8.11
N VAL A 84 -10.71 17.33 8.83
CA VAL A 84 -10.03 18.61 8.56
C VAL A 84 -9.40 18.62 7.16
N THR A 85 -8.79 17.50 6.75
CA THR A 85 -8.17 17.35 5.43
C THR A 85 -9.22 17.32 4.31
N LEU A 86 -10.35 16.64 4.52
CA LEU A 86 -11.50 16.63 3.61
C LEU A 86 -12.07 18.04 3.37
N LEU A 87 -12.25 18.82 4.43
CA LEU A 87 -12.70 20.22 4.35
C LEU A 87 -11.69 21.12 3.62
N GLN A 88 -10.38 20.92 3.86
CA GLN A 88 -9.33 21.64 3.14
C GLN A 88 -9.27 21.26 1.66
N ASN A 89 -9.45 19.98 1.32
CA ASN A 89 -9.52 19.49 -0.06
C ASN A 89 -10.76 20.05 -0.80
N ALA A 90 -11.86 20.28 -0.09
CA ALA A 90 -13.04 21.00 -0.60
C ALA A 90 -12.82 22.52 -0.78
N GLY A 91 -11.65 23.05 -0.41
CA GLY A 91 -11.27 24.45 -0.59
C GLY A 91 -11.63 25.38 0.57
N HIS A 92 -11.97 24.84 1.75
CA HIS A 92 -12.26 25.65 2.94
C HIS A 92 -11.00 26.00 3.74
N ASN A 93 -10.99 27.19 4.34
CA ASN A 93 -9.97 27.55 5.33
C ASN A 93 -10.36 26.89 6.66
N VAL A 94 -9.54 25.97 7.19
CA VAL A 94 -9.83 25.29 8.47
C VAL A 94 -8.82 25.67 9.53
N ASN A 95 -9.31 26.23 10.64
CA ASN A 95 -8.55 26.46 11.88
C ASN A 95 -9.11 25.60 13.01
N ARG A 96 -8.36 25.46 14.11
CA ARG A 96 -8.76 24.66 15.28
C ARG A 96 -9.02 25.52 16.51
N TYR A 97 -9.90 25.04 17.39
CA TYR A 97 -10.10 25.57 18.74
C TYR A 97 -10.30 24.43 19.74
N ASN A 98 -9.51 24.42 20.81
CA ASN A 98 -9.73 23.55 21.95
C ASN A 98 -10.08 24.42 23.16
N GLY A 99 -11.29 24.25 23.70
CA GLY A 99 -11.74 25.03 24.86
C GLY A 99 -10.94 24.71 26.13
N PRO A 100 -10.91 25.60 27.12
CA PRO A 100 -10.23 25.33 28.40
C PRO A 100 -10.90 24.17 29.14
N ASP A 101 -10.33 22.99 28.99
CA ASP A 101 -10.89 21.73 29.48
C ASP A 101 -11.07 21.73 31.02
N SER A 102 -12.18 21.17 31.50
CA SER A 102 -12.47 20.86 32.92
C SER A 102 -12.60 22.00 33.96
N GLN A 103 -12.34 23.28 33.67
CA GLN A 103 -12.21 24.33 34.71
C GLN A 103 -13.49 25.05 35.18
N ASN A 104 -14.70 24.60 34.81
CA ASN A 104 -15.98 25.31 35.08
C ASN A 104 -16.04 26.76 34.56
N THR A 105 -15.14 27.15 33.66
CA THR A 105 -15.05 28.49 33.09
C THR A 105 -16.12 28.71 32.02
N ASN A 106 -16.76 29.88 32.05
CA ASN A 106 -17.53 30.39 30.91
C ASN A 106 -16.58 30.62 29.72
N LEU A 107 -17.12 30.52 28.50
CA LEU A 107 -16.48 31.16 27.35
C LEU A 107 -16.36 32.66 27.64
N THR A 108 -15.16 33.23 27.48
CA THR A 108 -14.93 34.67 27.59
C THR A 108 -15.57 35.41 26.40
N GLN A 109 -15.81 36.72 26.54
CA GLN A 109 -16.32 37.52 25.42
C GLN A 109 -15.37 37.47 24.21
N VAL A 110 -14.05 37.46 24.44
CA VAL A 110 -13.04 37.35 23.38
C VAL A 110 -13.15 36.02 22.62
N GLU A 111 -13.39 34.91 23.31
CA GLU A 111 -13.62 33.62 22.66
C GLU A 111 -14.96 33.59 21.89
N ILE A 112 -16.02 34.18 22.45
CA ILE A 112 -17.33 34.33 21.78
C ILE A 112 -17.21 35.17 20.50
N ASP A 113 -16.51 36.31 20.57
CA ASP A 113 -16.29 37.18 19.43
C ASP A 113 -15.45 36.48 18.37
N ALA A 114 -14.36 35.80 18.77
CA ALA A 114 -13.50 35.03 17.88
C ALA A 114 -14.24 33.85 17.22
N LEU A 115 -15.04 33.08 17.97
CA LEU A 115 -15.93 32.04 17.45
C LEU A 115 -16.86 32.61 16.37
N ASN A 116 -17.48 33.76 16.64
CA ASN A 116 -18.40 34.45 15.73
C ASN A 116 -17.72 35.13 14.52
N THR A 117 -16.39 35.13 14.39
CA THR A 117 -15.73 35.59 13.14
C THR A 117 -15.82 34.58 11.99
N ASN A 118 -15.94 33.28 12.30
CA ASN A 118 -15.92 32.18 11.33
C ASN A 118 -17.24 32.09 10.55
N ASP A 119 -17.25 31.43 9.40
CA ASP A 119 -18.47 31.22 8.59
C ASP A 119 -19.25 29.99 9.04
N LEU A 120 -18.55 29.01 9.62
CA LEU A 120 -19.12 27.80 10.23
C LEU A 120 -18.23 27.34 11.39
N ILE A 121 -18.86 26.80 12.43
CA ILE A 121 -18.16 26.06 13.51
C ILE A 121 -18.55 24.58 13.41
N ILE A 122 -17.60 23.66 13.56
CA ILE A 122 -17.85 22.21 13.59
C ILE A 122 -17.29 21.64 14.89
N VAL A 123 -18.15 21.18 15.78
CA VAL A 123 -17.79 20.47 17.01
C VAL A 123 -17.62 18.99 16.68
N GLY A 124 -16.37 18.57 16.43
CA GLY A 124 -16.02 17.23 15.95
C GLY A 124 -16.35 16.09 16.91
N ARG A 125 -16.29 14.85 16.42
CA ARG A 125 -16.56 13.64 17.23
C ARG A 125 -15.58 13.46 18.40
N ALA A 126 -14.39 14.05 18.28
CA ALA A 126 -13.36 14.13 19.33
C ALA A 126 -13.80 14.94 20.58
N ASN A 127 -14.96 15.59 20.65
CA ASN A 127 -15.39 16.26 21.90
C ASN A 127 -16.06 15.31 22.91
N ALA A 128 -15.54 15.25 24.15
CA ALA A 128 -15.99 14.32 25.19
C ALA A 128 -17.31 14.76 25.88
N SER A 129 -18.05 13.78 26.44
CA SER A 129 -19.37 14.01 27.05
C SER A 129 -19.41 14.95 28.27
N GLY A 130 -18.23 15.33 28.78
CA GLY A 130 -18.03 16.24 29.91
C GLY A 130 -17.16 17.47 29.61
N GLN A 131 -16.88 17.81 28.35
CA GLN A 131 -16.15 19.04 28.03
C GLN A 131 -17.03 20.29 28.13
N VAL A 132 -18.27 20.22 27.63
CA VAL A 132 -19.25 21.30 27.81
C VAL A 132 -19.78 21.25 29.24
N GLN A 133 -19.19 22.10 30.09
CA GLN A 133 -19.49 22.18 31.52
C GLN A 133 -20.60 23.19 31.85
N ALA A 134 -20.94 23.29 33.14
CA ALA A 134 -22.21 23.84 33.64
C ALA A 134 -22.74 25.14 32.97
N PRO A 135 -21.95 26.20 32.78
CA PRO A 135 -22.43 27.45 32.18
C PRO A 135 -22.30 27.50 30.64
N GLN A 136 -21.53 26.59 30.02
CA GLN A 136 -21.12 26.72 28.62
C GLN A 136 -22.21 26.33 27.62
N GLY A 137 -23.00 25.28 27.91
CA GLY A 137 -24.04 24.80 26.99
C GLY A 137 -25.00 25.90 26.52
N PRO A 138 -25.52 26.74 27.43
CA PRO A 138 -26.29 27.92 27.07
C PRO A 138 -25.50 28.91 26.21
N GLN A 139 -24.24 29.23 26.53
CA GLN A 139 -23.43 30.14 25.69
C GLN A 139 -23.29 29.64 24.24
N TRP A 140 -23.07 28.33 24.04
CA TRP A 140 -23.03 27.71 22.70
C TRP A 140 -24.38 27.77 21.96
N ASN A 141 -25.50 27.84 22.68
CA ASN A 141 -26.83 28.02 22.09
C ASN A 141 -27.16 29.52 21.83
N THR A 142 -26.91 30.41 22.79
CA THR A 142 -27.42 31.79 22.81
C THR A 142 -26.42 32.88 22.40
N ASN A 143 -25.11 32.64 22.51
CA ASN A 143 -24.09 33.68 22.26
C ASN A 143 -23.34 33.47 20.93
N ILE A 144 -23.41 32.26 20.37
CA ILE A 144 -22.82 31.93 19.06
C ILE A 144 -23.89 32.16 17.98
N THR A 145 -23.76 33.22 17.19
CA THR A 145 -24.73 33.61 16.14
C THR A 145 -24.47 32.92 14.81
N LYS A 146 -23.24 32.45 14.58
CA LYS A 146 -22.85 31.72 13.37
C LYS A 146 -23.45 30.30 13.33
N PRO A 147 -23.56 29.68 12.13
CA PRO A 147 -23.92 28.28 11.98
C PRO A 147 -22.97 27.37 12.76
N LEU A 148 -23.50 26.31 13.37
CA LEU A 148 -22.70 25.32 14.09
C LEU A 148 -23.19 23.88 13.83
N ILE A 149 -22.30 23.04 13.33
CA ILE A 149 -22.47 21.58 13.27
C ILE A 149 -21.95 20.97 14.58
N CYS A 150 -22.63 19.98 15.13
CA CYS A 150 -22.11 19.12 16.19
C CYS A 150 -22.15 17.65 15.76
N MET A 151 -20.99 16.99 15.85
CA MET A 151 -20.78 15.57 15.58
C MET A 151 -20.65 14.73 16.86
N SER A 152 -20.65 15.37 18.04
CA SER A 152 -20.66 14.67 19.32
C SER A 152 -22.10 14.51 19.84
N PRO A 153 -22.73 13.32 19.69
CA PRO A 153 -24.10 13.07 20.16
C PRO A 153 -24.26 13.28 21.67
N TYR A 154 -23.19 12.98 22.43
CA TYR A 154 -23.15 13.21 23.86
C TYR A 154 -23.21 14.69 24.27
N LEU A 155 -23.12 15.64 23.34
CA LEU A 155 -23.25 17.09 23.58
C LEU A 155 -24.61 17.67 23.16
N VAL A 156 -25.39 16.98 22.31
CA VAL A 156 -26.71 17.46 21.85
C VAL A 156 -27.89 16.91 22.66
N ARG A 157 -27.67 15.82 23.43
CA ARG A 157 -28.65 15.25 24.37
C ARG A 157 -29.02 16.22 25.52
N PRO A 158 -30.21 16.11 26.15
CA PRO A 158 -30.74 17.10 27.10
C PRO A 158 -30.23 16.95 28.54
N GLN A 159 -29.44 15.91 28.85
CA GLN A 159 -28.99 15.64 30.21
C GLN A 159 -27.98 16.68 30.72
N GLY A 160 -28.33 17.37 31.81
CA GLY A 160 -27.43 18.29 32.50
C GLY A 160 -27.23 19.58 31.71
N ASN A 161 -25.98 19.94 31.43
CA ASN A 161 -25.61 21.27 30.93
C ASN A 161 -25.15 21.32 29.47
N ARG A 162 -25.64 20.37 28.69
CA ARG A 162 -25.37 20.17 27.26
C ARG A 162 -26.24 21.07 26.38
N PHE A 163 -26.10 20.97 25.06
CA PHE A 163 -26.83 21.85 24.11
C PHE A 163 -28.35 21.52 24.05
N GLY A 164 -28.75 20.27 24.33
CA GLY A 164 -30.15 19.90 24.53
C GLY A 164 -31.09 20.09 23.33
N TRP A 165 -30.59 19.82 22.12
CA TRP A 165 -31.35 19.89 20.86
C TRP A 165 -32.27 18.67 20.64
N PHE A 166 -32.15 17.62 21.46
CA PHE A 166 -32.95 16.40 21.38
C PHE A 166 -33.73 16.13 22.67
N THR A 167 -34.83 15.38 22.55
CA THR A 167 -35.77 15.09 23.65
C THR A 167 -35.34 13.98 24.60
N GLY A 168 -34.28 13.23 24.26
CA GLY A 168 -33.78 12.11 25.06
C GLY A 168 -32.34 11.75 24.73
N ASP A 169 -31.95 10.53 25.04
CA ASP A 169 -30.54 10.11 25.03
C ASP A 169 -30.12 9.45 23.70
N VAL A 170 -28.85 9.07 23.63
CA VAL A 170 -28.23 8.34 22.53
C VAL A 170 -28.68 6.87 22.49
N GLY A 171 -28.54 6.25 21.31
CA GLY A 171 -28.74 4.81 21.14
C GLY A 171 -27.61 3.94 21.71
N PRO A 172 -27.82 2.61 21.73
CA PRO A 172 -26.79 1.64 22.08
C PRO A 172 -25.70 1.56 20.99
N ASP A 173 -24.67 0.78 21.28
CA ASP A 173 -23.48 0.54 20.45
C ASP A 173 -23.79 -0.37 19.24
N ASP A 174 -24.57 0.15 18.29
CA ASP A 174 -24.97 -0.54 17.05
C ASP A 174 -24.35 0.13 15.80
N ILE A 175 -24.17 -0.66 14.74
CA ILE A 175 -23.65 -0.18 13.45
C ILE A 175 -24.81 0.31 12.57
N PRO A 176 -24.74 1.52 11.97
CA PRO A 176 -25.67 1.94 10.93
C PRO A 176 -25.42 1.12 9.66
N THR A 177 -26.41 0.34 9.21
CA THR A 177 -26.31 -0.40 7.94
C THR A 177 -26.49 0.54 6.76
N GLU A 178 -27.47 1.45 6.84
CA GLU A 178 -27.92 2.28 5.73
C GLU A 178 -28.46 3.63 6.21
N TRP A 179 -28.23 4.70 5.43
CA TRP A 179 -28.88 6.01 5.60
C TRP A 179 -29.95 6.24 4.54
N SER A 180 -31.02 6.95 4.90
CA SER A 180 -32.16 7.31 4.03
C SER A 180 -32.65 8.73 4.27
N ALA A 181 -33.12 9.40 3.21
CA ALA A 181 -33.75 10.72 3.31
C ALA A 181 -35.06 10.65 4.09
N ALA A 182 -35.23 11.52 5.09
CA ALA A 182 -36.42 11.58 5.91
C ALA A 182 -37.64 12.20 5.19
N ASN A 183 -37.37 13.09 4.22
CA ASN A 183 -38.31 13.57 3.22
C ASN A 183 -37.55 13.71 1.88
N PRO A 184 -37.57 12.68 1.00
CA PRO A 184 -36.81 12.68 -0.26
C PRO A 184 -37.16 13.82 -1.22
N GLU A 185 -38.39 14.33 -1.17
CA GLU A 185 -38.87 15.41 -2.07
C GLU A 185 -38.42 16.80 -1.62
N SER A 186 -37.87 16.94 -0.41
CA SER A 186 -37.39 18.23 0.08
C SER A 186 -36.10 18.66 -0.61
N ALA A 187 -35.99 19.94 -0.98
CA ALA A 187 -34.79 20.47 -1.65
C ALA A 187 -33.49 20.26 -0.84
N ALA A 188 -33.58 20.19 0.50
CA ALA A 188 -32.45 19.84 1.36
C ALA A 188 -32.03 18.37 1.20
N ALA A 189 -32.97 17.43 1.08
CA ALA A 189 -32.66 16.02 0.81
C ALA A 189 -32.16 15.82 -0.64
N ASP A 190 -32.79 16.45 -1.63
CA ASP A 190 -32.32 16.39 -3.03
C ASP A 190 -30.91 16.99 -3.17
N PHE A 191 -30.57 18.04 -2.40
CA PHE A 191 -29.21 18.55 -2.36
C PHE A 191 -28.22 17.59 -1.67
N LEU A 192 -28.58 17.03 -0.52
CA LEU A 192 -27.74 16.11 0.27
C LEU A 192 -27.45 14.78 -0.46
N PHE A 193 -28.45 14.19 -1.13
CA PHE A 193 -28.29 12.94 -1.88
C PHE A 193 -28.07 13.18 -3.39
N GLY A 194 -28.10 14.42 -3.88
CA GLY A 194 -27.95 14.76 -5.30
C GLY A 194 -26.60 14.40 -5.94
N GLY A 195 -25.59 14.10 -5.13
CA GLY A 195 -24.30 13.58 -5.60
C GLY A 195 -24.11 12.07 -5.38
N VAL A 196 -25.04 11.42 -4.71
CA VAL A 196 -24.91 10.07 -4.16
C VAL A 196 -25.43 9.03 -5.15
N PHE A 197 -24.65 7.98 -5.40
CA PHE A 197 -25.17 6.79 -6.06
C PHE A 197 -26.05 6.01 -5.09
N MET A 198 -27.35 6.26 -5.15
CA MET A 198 -28.34 5.54 -4.35
C MET A 198 -28.41 4.07 -4.74
N SER A 199 -28.63 3.21 -3.75
CA SER A 199 -29.19 1.88 -3.96
C SER A 199 -30.58 1.97 -4.61
N GLY A 200 -31.07 0.85 -5.13
CA GLY A 200 -32.44 0.73 -5.63
C GLY A 200 -33.52 1.06 -4.60
N THR A 201 -33.21 0.95 -3.31
CA THR A 201 -34.11 1.17 -2.16
C THR A 201 -34.09 2.61 -1.60
N ASN A 202 -33.45 3.56 -2.28
CA ASN A 202 -33.23 4.94 -1.81
C ASN A 202 -32.38 5.04 -0.54
N THR A 203 -31.41 4.14 -0.41
CA THR A 203 -30.45 4.14 0.69
C THR A 203 -29.00 4.28 0.23
N ALA A 204 -28.12 4.58 1.16
CA ALA A 204 -26.68 4.59 0.93
C ALA A 204 -25.93 3.99 2.13
N ALA A 205 -24.91 3.18 1.85
CA ALA A 205 -23.95 2.69 2.83
C ALA A 205 -22.78 3.69 2.88
N LEU A 206 -22.49 4.25 4.07
CA LEU A 206 -21.69 5.48 4.19
C LEU A 206 -20.44 5.38 5.07
N TYR A 207 -20.21 4.26 5.75
CA TYR A 207 -19.03 4.02 6.58
C TYR A 207 -18.13 2.94 5.99
N GLU A 208 -16.81 3.11 6.07
CA GLU A 208 -15.85 2.15 5.50
C GLU A 208 -15.64 0.91 6.38
N GLU A 209 -15.88 1.04 7.69
CA GLU A 209 -15.58 0.00 8.68
C GLU A 209 -16.74 -0.21 9.67
N PRO A 210 -16.98 -1.46 10.12
CA PRO A 210 -17.83 -1.77 11.27
C PRO A 210 -17.38 -0.97 12.49
N MET A 211 -18.24 -0.08 12.97
CA MET A 211 -17.94 0.79 14.10
C MET A 211 -18.18 0.03 15.42
N ASP A 212 -17.23 -0.83 15.81
CA ASP A 212 -17.25 -1.57 17.09
C ASP A 212 -17.25 -0.59 18.28
N ARG A 213 -18.46 -0.36 18.79
CA ARG A 213 -18.84 0.48 19.93
C ARG A 213 -18.65 1.99 19.73
N ASN A 214 -19.65 2.71 20.20
CA ASN A 214 -19.76 4.16 20.27
C ASN A 214 -20.00 4.93 18.95
N THR A 215 -20.86 4.40 18.08
CA THR A 215 -21.62 5.22 17.10
C THR A 215 -22.94 5.67 17.69
N SER A 216 -22.90 6.62 18.63
CA SER A 216 -24.11 7.06 19.31
C SER A 216 -24.98 7.93 18.38
N HIS A 217 -25.94 7.34 17.67
CA HIS A 217 -26.97 8.13 17.01
C HIS A 217 -28.04 8.56 18.01
N MET A 218 -28.75 9.65 17.70
CA MET A 218 -29.91 10.03 18.50
C MET A 218 -31.09 9.13 18.12
N LEU A 219 -31.64 8.38 19.08
CA LEU A 219 -32.87 7.59 18.88
C LEU A 219 -34.12 8.39 19.25
N ASN A 220 -34.03 9.25 20.28
CA ASN A 220 -35.13 10.14 20.64
C ASN A 220 -35.22 11.31 19.65
N ALA A 221 -36.45 11.80 19.44
CA ALA A 221 -36.74 12.86 18.48
C ALA A 221 -35.99 14.18 18.80
N PRO A 222 -35.67 15.00 17.79
CA PRO A 222 -35.27 16.40 18.03
C PRO A 222 -36.35 17.17 18.78
N VAL A 223 -35.99 18.31 19.37
CA VAL A 223 -36.99 19.25 19.91
C VAL A 223 -37.89 19.82 18.81
N ALA A 224 -39.05 20.36 19.19
CA ALA A 224 -39.96 21.02 18.27
C ALA A 224 -39.25 22.16 17.51
N GLY A 225 -39.38 22.17 16.18
CA GLY A 225 -38.62 23.05 15.27
C GLY A 225 -37.41 22.38 14.61
N GLY A 226 -36.94 21.24 15.12
CA GLY A 226 -35.90 20.44 14.46
C GLY A 226 -36.38 19.80 13.16
N ILE A 227 -35.62 19.98 12.09
CA ILE A 227 -35.86 19.47 10.73
C ILE A 227 -34.97 18.24 10.53
N VAL A 228 -35.58 17.05 10.51
CA VAL A 228 -34.86 15.82 10.17
C VAL A 228 -34.65 15.76 8.67
N TYR A 229 -33.39 15.73 8.22
CA TYR A 229 -33.04 15.53 6.81
C TYR A 229 -32.75 14.05 6.52
N VAL A 230 -32.03 13.37 7.41
CA VAL A 230 -31.56 11.98 7.20
C VAL A 230 -31.81 11.11 8.43
N LYS A 231 -32.30 9.89 8.17
CA LYS A 231 -32.45 8.79 9.14
C LYS A 231 -31.39 7.72 8.86
N ALA A 232 -31.02 6.98 9.90
CA ALA A 232 -30.17 5.79 9.80
C ALA A 232 -30.94 4.55 10.29
N ILE A 233 -30.64 3.40 9.69
CA ILE A 233 -31.15 2.07 10.05
C ILE A 233 -30.02 1.28 10.74
N PHE A 234 -30.36 0.56 11.82
CA PHE A 234 -29.39 -0.14 12.67
C PHE A 234 -29.76 -1.60 12.82
N ALA A 235 -28.76 -2.49 12.71
CA ALA A 235 -28.88 -3.86 13.21
C ALA A 235 -28.37 -3.91 14.65
N ASN A 236 -29.22 -4.30 15.61
CA ASN A 236 -28.82 -4.43 17.00
C ASN A 236 -28.21 -5.81 17.28
N GLU A 237 -26.91 -5.84 17.61
CA GLU A 237 -26.17 -7.08 17.92
C GLU A 237 -26.34 -7.53 19.38
N ASN A 238 -26.76 -6.62 20.27
CA ASN A 238 -26.78 -6.83 21.71
C ASN A 238 -28.06 -7.51 22.26
N ILE A 239 -29.04 -7.83 21.40
CA ILE A 239 -30.25 -8.57 21.79
C ILE A 239 -30.11 -10.06 21.44
N VAL A 240 -29.97 -10.89 22.49
CA VAL A 240 -30.11 -12.35 22.39
C VAL A 240 -31.49 -12.69 21.82
N GLY A 241 -31.53 -13.13 20.56
CA GLY A 241 -32.78 -13.37 19.82
C GLY A 241 -32.86 -12.70 18.45
N GLY A 242 -31.98 -11.72 18.15
CA GLY A 242 -31.69 -11.22 16.79
C GLY A 242 -32.81 -10.44 16.06
N GLY A 243 -32.42 -9.38 15.33
CA GLY A 243 -33.28 -8.81 14.29
C GLY A 243 -34.31 -7.76 14.71
N LYS A 244 -34.03 -6.93 15.71
CA LYS A 244 -34.72 -5.63 15.85
C LYS A 244 -33.96 -4.54 15.13
N THR A 245 -34.47 -4.13 13.97
CA THR A 245 -34.00 -2.95 13.25
C THR A 245 -34.47 -1.68 13.97
N ASN A 246 -33.53 -0.89 14.49
CA ASN A 246 -33.84 0.42 15.05
C ASN A 246 -33.75 1.50 13.95
N THR A 247 -34.40 2.64 14.17
CA THR A 247 -34.24 3.84 13.33
C THR A 247 -33.80 5.02 14.20
N GLY A 248 -32.73 5.69 13.80
CA GLY A 248 -32.16 6.85 14.48
C GLY A 248 -32.03 8.05 13.55
N TYR A 249 -31.73 9.21 14.13
CA TYR A 249 -31.51 10.45 13.40
C TYR A 249 -30.03 10.60 13.05
N ALA A 250 -29.73 10.89 11.78
CA ALA A 250 -28.37 10.96 11.25
C ALA A 250 -27.96 12.40 10.91
N ILE A 251 -28.81 13.15 10.20
CA ILE A 251 -28.65 14.59 9.97
C ILE A 251 -29.94 15.31 10.35
N VAL A 252 -29.83 16.29 11.25
CA VAL A 252 -30.95 17.12 11.72
C VAL A 252 -30.52 18.57 11.81
N GLY A 253 -31.26 19.46 11.15
CA GLY A 253 -31.08 20.91 11.26
C GLY A 253 -32.02 21.54 12.29
N PHE A 254 -31.62 22.69 12.85
CA PHE A 254 -32.43 23.49 13.76
C PHE A 254 -32.29 24.96 13.36
N PRO A 255 -33.37 25.62 12.89
CA PRO A 255 -33.35 27.05 12.57
C PRO A 255 -32.96 27.92 13.78
N ALA A 256 -32.38 29.09 13.49
CA ALA A 256 -32.27 30.15 14.49
C ALA A 256 -33.66 30.50 15.04
N GLY A 257 -33.76 30.78 16.34
CA GLY A 257 -35.03 30.95 17.04
C GLY A 257 -35.66 29.65 17.58
N THR A 258 -35.12 28.46 17.27
CA THR A 258 -35.61 27.20 17.87
C THR A 258 -35.37 27.20 19.38
N ALA A 259 -36.37 26.77 20.15
CA ALA A 259 -36.28 26.62 21.60
C ALA A 259 -35.72 25.25 21.97
N VAL A 260 -34.61 25.23 22.71
CA VAL A 260 -33.91 24.01 23.16
C VAL A 260 -33.88 23.94 24.69
N ARG A 261 -33.41 22.82 25.29
CA ARG A 261 -33.40 22.62 26.76
C ARG A 261 -34.73 22.98 27.45
N THR A 262 -35.84 22.43 26.95
CA THR A 262 -37.21 22.73 27.46
C THR A 262 -37.58 24.24 27.47
N GLY A 263 -37.00 25.04 26.57
CA GLY A 263 -37.29 26.47 26.43
C GLY A 263 -36.45 27.40 27.30
N LEU A 264 -35.39 26.89 27.95
CA LEU A 264 -34.43 27.72 28.69
C LEU A 264 -33.51 28.51 27.76
N ASP A 265 -33.20 27.96 26.58
CA ASP A 265 -32.32 28.57 25.59
C ASP A 265 -33.05 28.73 24.25
N ILE A 266 -32.75 29.82 23.53
CA ILE A 266 -33.15 30.04 22.14
C ILE A 266 -31.89 30.04 21.27
N LEU A 267 -31.88 29.27 20.17
CA LEU A 267 -30.73 29.18 19.28
C LEU A 267 -30.49 30.52 18.55
N ALA A 268 -29.34 31.15 18.79
CA ALA A 268 -28.97 32.45 18.20
C ALA A 268 -28.48 32.37 16.74
N GLY A 269 -28.28 31.16 16.22
CA GLY A 269 -27.92 30.87 14.84
C GLY A 269 -28.40 29.47 14.45
N TYR A 270 -28.26 29.11 13.17
CA TYR A 270 -28.56 27.76 12.71
C TYR A 270 -27.69 26.70 13.43
N ARG A 271 -28.26 25.54 13.72
CA ARG A 271 -27.53 24.37 14.23
C ARG A 271 -27.80 23.14 13.37
N MET A 272 -26.86 22.22 13.33
CA MET A 272 -27.05 20.90 12.73
C MET A 272 -26.35 19.82 13.55
N PHE A 273 -27.03 18.69 13.77
CA PHE A 273 -26.40 17.46 14.21
C PHE A 273 -26.05 16.60 13.00
N ILE A 274 -24.84 16.03 12.97
CA ILE A 274 -24.41 15.01 11.99
C ILE A 274 -23.78 13.86 12.78
N ALA A 275 -24.34 12.64 12.66
CA ALA A 275 -23.72 11.47 13.24
C ALA A 275 -22.56 10.95 12.36
N GLY A 276 -21.34 10.91 12.89
CA GLY A 276 -20.18 10.39 12.16
C GLY A 276 -18.89 10.44 12.97
N GLY A 277 -17.90 9.66 12.52
CA GLY A 277 -16.60 9.50 13.16
C GLY A 277 -16.59 8.49 14.31
N THR A 278 -15.47 7.81 14.52
CA THR A 278 -15.26 6.89 15.65
C THR A 278 -14.84 7.64 16.92
N ARG A 279 -14.95 7.03 18.11
CA ARG A 279 -14.49 7.69 19.35
C ARG A 279 -13.95 6.76 20.43
N GLU A 280 -14.74 5.77 20.86
CA GLU A 280 -14.52 5.06 22.13
C GLU A 280 -14.56 3.55 21.91
N SER A 281 -13.55 3.02 21.20
CA SER A 281 -13.37 1.58 21.05
C SER A 281 -12.04 1.10 21.64
N ALA A 282 -12.14 0.45 22.79
CA ALA A 282 -11.03 -0.30 23.40
C ALA A 282 -10.97 -1.76 22.91
N ALA A 283 -11.84 -2.15 21.98
CA ALA A 283 -12.01 -3.53 21.52
C ALA A 283 -11.86 -3.71 19.99
N ALA A 284 -11.96 -2.62 19.20
CA ALA A 284 -11.84 -2.68 17.75
C ALA A 284 -10.55 -3.39 17.33
N PRO A 285 -10.58 -4.22 16.26
CA PRO A 285 -9.44 -5.04 15.83
C PRO A 285 -8.18 -4.24 15.46
N ASN A 286 -8.32 -2.92 15.30
CA ASN A 286 -7.28 -1.98 14.92
C ASN A 286 -6.56 -1.34 16.13
N GLY A 287 -6.95 -1.64 17.38
CA GLY A 287 -6.28 -1.15 18.59
C GLY A 287 -6.32 0.37 18.77
N ILE A 288 -7.43 1.01 18.38
CA ILE A 288 -7.57 2.46 18.25
C ILE A 288 -7.51 3.13 19.65
N PRO A 289 -6.73 4.23 19.84
CA PRO A 289 -6.78 4.99 21.07
C PRO A 289 -8.17 5.57 21.35
N LEU A 290 -8.52 5.67 22.64
CA LEU A 290 -9.73 6.36 23.07
C LEU A 290 -9.71 7.84 22.66
N TYR A 291 -10.90 8.36 22.35
CA TYR A 291 -11.18 9.78 22.05
C TYR A 291 -10.69 10.27 20.68
N THR A 292 -10.42 9.35 19.76
CA THR A 292 -9.79 9.65 18.46
C THR A 292 -10.61 10.54 17.51
N GLY A 293 -11.94 10.41 17.42
CA GLY A 293 -12.72 11.25 16.50
C GLY A 293 -12.44 10.98 15.01
N ARG A 294 -11.94 9.77 14.69
CA ARG A 294 -11.39 9.41 13.37
C ARG A 294 -12.44 9.57 12.27
N GLU A 295 -12.00 10.11 11.13
CA GLU A 295 -12.70 10.01 9.84
C GLU A 295 -12.87 8.53 9.45
N ASN A 296 -14.07 8.11 9.05
CA ASN A 296 -14.42 6.73 8.72
C ASN A 296 -15.54 6.60 7.66
N LEU A 297 -15.77 7.65 6.87
CA LEU A 297 -16.80 7.70 5.84
C LEU A 297 -16.28 7.13 4.52
N THR A 298 -17.13 6.39 3.81
CA THR A 298 -16.89 6.10 2.39
C THR A 298 -16.85 7.41 1.58
N PRO A 299 -16.29 7.44 0.36
CA PRO A 299 -16.36 8.60 -0.54
C PRO A 299 -17.79 9.12 -0.79
N THR A 300 -18.81 8.26 -0.65
CA THR A 300 -20.22 8.63 -0.69
C THR A 300 -20.66 9.40 0.56
N GLY A 301 -20.15 8.99 1.74
CA GLY A 301 -20.36 9.68 3.00
C GLY A 301 -19.64 11.03 3.05
N GLU A 302 -18.43 11.11 2.49
CA GLU A 302 -17.68 12.36 2.33
C GLU A 302 -18.47 13.42 1.53
N ASP A 303 -19.06 13.04 0.38
CA ASP A 303 -19.90 13.93 -0.44
C ASP A 303 -21.15 14.41 0.33
N ILE A 304 -21.83 13.52 1.07
CA ILE A 304 -22.96 13.90 1.95
C ILE A 304 -22.51 14.85 3.07
N PHE A 305 -21.35 14.60 3.70
CA PHE A 305 -20.80 15.45 4.75
C PHE A 305 -20.47 16.85 4.22
N LEU A 306 -19.81 16.96 3.07
CA LEU A 306 -19.51 18.25 2.42
C LEU A 306 -20.80 18.98 2.00
N ARG A 307 -21.83 18.28 1.53
CA ARG A 307 -23.15 18.87 1.26
C ARG A 307 -23.83 19.36 2.53
N ALA A 308 -23.73 18.62 3.63
CA ALA A 308 -24.28 19.03 4.93
C ALA A 308 -23.56 20.27 5.49
N VAL A 309 -22.25 20.37 5.30
CA VAL A 309 -21.42 21.55 5.58
C VAL A 309 -21.89 22.76 4.75
N GLN A 310 -22.07 22.61 3.43
CA GLN A 310 -22.58 23.68 2.57
C GLN A 310 -24.03 24.08 2.92
N LEU A 311 -24.87 23.12 3.29
CA LEU A 311 -26.24 23.36 3.76
C LEU A 311 -26.26 24.13 5.09
N ALA A 312 -25.34 23.83 6.00
CA ALA A 312 -25.21 24.53 7.28
C ALA A 312 -24.68 25.96 7.12
N ILE A 313 -23.69 26.19 6.25
CA ILE A 313 -23.22 27.55 5.85
C ILE A 313 -24.40 28.38 5.34
N ASN A 314 -25.30 27.77 4.57
CA ASN A 314 -26.51 28.39 4.05
C ASN A 314 -27.70 28.40 5.04
N ASN A 315 -27.46 28.21 6.35
CA ASN A 315 -28.48 28.19 7.41
C ASN A 315 -29.65 27.21 7.16
N GLY A 316 -29.37 26.06 6.56
CA GLY A 316 -30.36 25.03 6.23
C GLY A 316 -31.06 25.20 4.89
N VAL A 317 -30.66 26.19 4.08
CA VAL A 317 -31.23 26.45 2.74
C VAL A 317 -30.38 25.78 1.67
N ALA A 318 -30.99 24.88 0.89
CA ALA A 318 -30.34 24.24 -0.25
C ALA A 318 -30.02 25.28 -1.35
N PRO A 319 -28.89 25.14 -2.09
CA PRO A 319 -28.64 25.93 -3.29
C PRO A 319 -29.79 25.83 -4.30
N ALA A 320 -30.15 26.94 -4.93
CA ALA A 320 -31.28 27.00 -5.84
C ALA A 320 -31.03 26.21 -7.13
N THR A 321 -31.95 25.28 -7.44
CA THR A 321 -32.08 24.60 -8.73
C THR A 321 -33.25 25.20 -9.53
N ASP A 322 -33.26 25.03 -10.85
CA ASP A 322 -34.43 25.41 -11.66
C ASP A 322 -35.60 24.45 -11.39
N PRO A 323 -36.74 24.93 -10.84
CA PRO A 323 -37.88 24.08 -10.53
C PRO A 323 -38.69 23.67 -11.77
N ASN A 324 -38.38 24.19 -12.97
CA ASN A 324 -39.07 23.86 -14.21
C ASN A 324 -38.22 23.04 -15.19
N ALA A 325 -37.02 22.63 -14.80
CA ALA A 325 -36.11 21.91 -15.70
C ALA A 325 -36.64 20.51 -16.04
N PRO A 326 -36.74 20.14 -17.33
CA PRO A 326 -37.05 18.77 -17.74
C PRO A 326 -35.91 17.80 -17.33
N VAL A 327 -36.24 16.53 -17.17
CA VAL A 327 -35.26 15.47 -16.90
C VAL A 327 -34.54 15.06 -18.20
N ASP A 328 -33.22 14.91 -18.14
CA ASP A 328 -32.38 14.40 -19.23
C ASP A 328 -31.13 13.72 -18.66
N PHE A 329 -30.53 12.77 -19.39
CA PHE A 329 -29.37 11.99 -18.94
C PHE A 329 -28.05 12.74 -19.15
N THR A 330 -27.42 13.15 -18.05
CA THR A 330 -26.05 13.69 -18.05
C THR A 330 -24.98 12.60 -18.03
N SER A 331 -25.34 11.38 -17.58
CA SER A 331 -24.55 10.15 -17.80
C SER A 331 -25.48 8.99 -18.14
N GLN A 332 -25.27 8.40 -19.31
CA GLN A 332 -25.88 7.15 -19.74
C GLN A 332 -25.23 5.95 -19.03
N PRO A 333 -25.92 4.81 -18.90
CA PRO A 333 -25.29 3.57 -18.43
C PRO A 333 -24.40 2.98 -19.53
N THR A 334 -23.49 2.08 -19.15
CA THR A 334 -22.60 1.37 -20.09
C THR A 334 -22.78 -0.14 -19.99
N SER A 335 -22.58 -0.85 -21.11
CA SER A 335 -22.52 -2.32 -21.12
C SER A 335 -21.25 -2.80 -20.42
N VAL A 336 -21.32 -3.92 -19.69
CA VAL A 336 -20.21 -4.43 -18.87
C VAL A 336 -19.98 -5.91 -19.16
N ALA A 337 -18.72 -6.34 -19.17
CA ALA A 337 -18.32 -7.73 -19.18
C ALA A 337 -17.62 -8.08 -17.85
N VAL A 338 -18.03 -9.17 -17.21
CA VAL A 338 -17.45 -9.67 -15.95
C VAL A 338 -17.31 -11.20 -15.98
N ALA A 339 -16.45 -11.74 -15.10
CA ALA A 339 -16.36 -13.17 -14.89
C ALA A 339 -17.56 -13.70 -14.09
N LEU A 340 -17.87 -14.98 -14.23
CA LEU A 340 -18.85 -15.70 -13.42
C LEU A 340 -18.61 -15.46 -11.92
N ASN A 341 -19.69 -15.33 -11.14
CA ASN A 341 -19.73 -15.03 -9.71
C ASN A 341 -19.20 -13.64 -9.29
N THR A 342 -18.87 -12.74 -10.24
CA THR A 342 -18.44 -11.36 -9.92
C THR A 342 -19.66 -10.47 -9.65
N PRO A 343 -19.62 -9.53 -8.68
CA PRO A 343 -20.63 -8.47 -8.58
C PRO A 343 -20.50 -7.49 -9.76
N VAL A 344 -21.62 -6.95 -10.24
CA VAL A 344 -21.64 -5.93 -11.30
C VAL A 344 -22.61 -4.80 -10.97
N SER A 345 -22.32 -3.60 -11.43
CA SER A 345 -23.20 -2.44 -11.28
C SER A 345 -23.36 -1.66 -12.58
N PHE A 346 -24.54 -1.08 -12.76
CA PHE A 346 -24.89 -0.16 -13.83
C PHE A 346 -25.34 1.15 -13.18
N SER A 347 -24.78 2.27 -13.61
CA SER A 347 -25.05 3.59 -13.00
C SER A 347 -25.47 4.63 -14.03
N VAL A 348 -26.32 5.56 -13.62
CA VAL A 348 -26.78 6.69 -14.43
C VAL A 348 -26.69 8.00 -13.66
N THR A 349 -26.71 9.12 -14.37
CA THR A 349 -26.93 10.45 -13.80
C THR A 349 -27.87 11.25 -14.71
N VAL A 350 -28.80 11.98 -14.11
CA VAL A 350 -29.73 12.87 -14.81
C VAL A 350 -29.65 14.29 -14.28
N THR A 351 -30.23 15.22 -15.03
CA THR A 351 -30.56 16.58 -14.57
C THR A 351 -32.08 16.75 -14.42
N GLY A 352 -32.56 17.98 -14.27
CA GLY A 352 -33.97 18.31 -14.16
C GLY A 352 -34.44 18.59 -12.73
N ALA A 353 -35.64 19.17 -12.63
CA ALA A 353 -36.31 19.49 -11.37
C ALA A 353 -36.72 18.23 -10.60
N ALA A 354 -36.67 18.32 -9.27
CA ALA A 354 -37.22 17.32 -8.35
C ALA A 354 -38.72 17.56 -8.08
N PRO A 355 -39.51 16.54 -7.70
CA PRO A 355 -39.11 15.12 -7.61
C PRO A 355 -38.91 14.50 -9.01
N ARG A 356 -37.89 13.64 -9.12
CA ARG A 356 -37.66 12.80 -10.30
C ARG A 356 -38.14 11.38 -9.97
N LEU A 357 -38.17 10.51 -10.97
CA LEU A 357 -38.37 9.07 -10.80
C LEU A 357 -37.48 8.35 -11.82
N LEU A 358 -36.45 7.66 -11.33
CA LEU A 358 -35.54 6.82 -12.10
C LEU A 358 -35.85 5.36 -11.76
N GLN A 359 -36.41 4.62 -12.70
CA GLN A 359 -36.79 3.21 -12.54
C GLN A 359 -35.93 2.34 -13.46
N TRP A 360 -35.18 1.39 -12.89
CA TRP A 360 -34.49 0.38 -13.68
C TRP A 360 -35.44 -0.67 -14.21
N GLN A 361 -35.18 -1.16 -15.42
CA GLN A 361 -35.93 -2.21 -16.09
C GLN A 361 -35.00 -3.26 -16.67
N ARG A 362 -35.44 -4.53 -16.69
CA ARG A 362 -34.75 -5.66 -17.32
C ARG A 362 -35.55 -6.12 -18.56
N ASP A 363 -34.84 -6.49 -19.61
CA ASP A 363 -35.38 -7.15 -20.80
C ASP A 363 -35.97 -8.52 -20.42
N THR A 364 -37.17 -8.85 -20.92
CA THR A 364 -37.80 -10.17 -20.69
C THR A 364 -37.14 -11.29 -21.51
N GLY A 365 -36.24 -10.95 -22.42
CA GLY A 365 -35.47 -11.86 -23.28
C GLY A 365 -35.78 -11.70 -24.77
N ASP A 366 -36.75 -10.86 -25.14
CA ASP A 366 -37.19 -10.62 -26.53
C ASP A 366 -36.48 -9.44 -27.22
N ALA A 367 -35.65 -8.69 -26.48
CA ALA A 367 -34.95 -7.47 -26.92
C ALA A 367 -35.84 -6.21 -27.10
N VAL A 368 -37.11 -6.26 -26.69
CA VAL A 368 -38.12 -5.23 -26.98
C VAL A 368 -38.94 -4.86 -25.74
N THR A 369 -39.31 -5.85 -24.93
CA THR A 369 -40.18 -5.72 -23.78
C THR A 369 -39.34 -5.64 -22.50
N PHE A 370 -39.38 -4.49 -21.85
CA PHE A 370 -38.69 -4.24 -20.58
C PHE A 370 -39.70 -4.16 -19.43
N THR A 371 -39.39 -4.81 -18.31
CA THR A 371 -40.21 -4.78 -17.09
C THR A 371 -39.46 -4.14 -15.93
N ASN A 372 -40.17 -3.42 -15.06
CA ASN A 372 -39.60 -2.79 -13.88
C ASN A 372 -38.95 -3.82 -12.96
N ILE A 373 -37.70 -3.59 -12.59
CA ILE A 373 -37.05 -4.36 -11.54
C ILE A 373 -37.64 -3.91 -10.19
N PRO A 374 -38.15 -4.82 -9.34
CA PRO A 374 -38.63 -4.48 -8.00
C PRO A 374 -37.54 -3.79 -7.19
N ASP A 375 -37.93 -2.81 -6.37
CA ASP A 375 -37.05 -2.10 -5.44
C ASP A 375 -35.75 -1.55 -6.08
N ALA A 376 -35.85 -1.14 -7.35
CA ALA A 376 -34.79 -0.53 -8.15
C ALA A 376 -35.21 0.85 -8.69
N VAL A 377 -35.68 1.71 -7.79
CA VAL A 377 -36.33 2.99 -8.13
C VAL A 377 -35.88 4.12 -7.20
N THR A 378 -35.48 5.27 -7.74
CA THR A 378 -35.07 6.42 -6.93
C THR A 378 -35.58 7.77 -7.43
N VAL A 379 -35.76 8.71 -6.51
CA VAL A 379 -36.14 10.11 -6.83
C VAL A 379 -34.94 11.05 -7.02
N PHE A 380 -33.75 10.56 -6.67
CA PHE A 380 -32.50 11.32 -6.71
C PHE A 380 -31.89 11.30 -8.12
N PRO A 381 -31.08 12.31 -8.50
CA PRO A 381 -30.57 12.47 -9.87
C PRO A 381 -29.47 11.45 -10.24
N LYS A 382 -29.12 10.52 -9.34
CA LYS A 382 -28.18 9.42 -9.55
C LYS A 382 -28.80 8.12 -9.08
N SER A 383 -28.57 7.05 -9.83
CA SER A 383 -29.07 5.72 -9.51
C SER A 383 -28.08 4.66 -9.93
N THR A 384 -27.97 3.59 -9.13
CA THR A 384 -27.19 2.40 -9.45
C THR A 384 -28.03 1.14 -9.25
N LEU A 385 -28.08 0.31 -10.29
CA LEU A 385 -28.52 -1.08 -10.20
C LEU A 385 -27.29 -1.96 -9.95
N SER A 386 -27.31 -2.74 -8.87
CA SER A 386 -26.25 -3.68 -8.53
C SER A 386 -26.76 -5.12 -8.52
N LEU A 387 -26.00 -6.03 -9.11
CA LEU A 387 -26.18 -7.48 -8.94
C LEU A 387 -25.05 -7.97 -8.02
N ALA A 388 -25.40 -8.58 -6.89
CA ALA A 388 -24.42 -9.02 -5.89
C ALA A 388 -23.50 -10.16 -6.37
N SER A 389 -23.96 -10.92 -7.37
CA SER A 389 -23.19 -11.94 -8.10
C SER A 389 -23.88 -12.19 -9.44
N THR A 390 -23.13 -12.36 -10.52
CA THR A 390 -23.66 -12.72 -11.85
C THR A 390 -23.61 -14.22 -12.11
N ALA A 391 -24.70 -14.81 -12.59
CA ALA A 391 -24.74 -16.18 -13.08
C ALA A 391 -24.56 -16.25 -14.62
N LEU A 392 -24.22 -17.42 -15.17
CA LEU A 392 -24.18 -17.61 -16.64
C LEU A 392 -25.55 -17.37 -17.32
N ALA A 393 -26.64 -17.53 -16.57
CA ALA A 393 -28.00 -17.20 -17.03
C ALA A 393 -28.25 -15.68 -17.19
N ASP A 394 -27.38 -14.82 -16.66
CA ASP A 394 -27.41 -13.38 -16.89
C ASP A 394 -26.57 -12.94 -18.10
N ASN A 395 -25.89 -13.87 -18.78
CA ASN A 395 -25.12 -13.55 -19.99
C ASN A 395 -26.06 -13.12 -21.14
N GLY A 396 -25.86 -11.91 -21.67
CA GLY A 396 -26.76 -11.29 -22.65
C GLY A 396 -27.98 -10.60 -22.06
N ALA A 397 -28.16 -10.59 -20.73
CA ALA A 397 -29.23 -9.84 -20.09
C ALA A 397 -29.10 -8.34 -20.39
N ARG A 398 -30.22 -7.69 -20.71
CA ARG A 398 -30.26 -6.26 -21.05
C ARG A 398 -31.02 -5.44 -20.03
N PHE A 399 -30.56 -4.22 -19.82
CA PHE A 399 -31.07 -3.28 -18.83
C PHE A 399 -31.24 -1.88 -19.42
N GLN A 400 -32.19 -1.12 -18.89
CA GLN A 400 -32.37 0.31 -19.17
C GLN A 400 -32.93 1.05 -17.94
N VAL A 401 -32.88 2.38 -17.96
CA VAL A 401 -33.56 3.26 -16.99
C VAL A 401 -34.60 4.09 -17.70
N VAL A 402 -35.81 4.14 -17.14
CA VAL A 402 -36.79 5.18 -17.45
C VAL A 402 -36.66 6.27 -16.40
N ALA A 403 -36.41 7.50 -16.83
CA ALA A 403 -36.33 8.67 -15.97
C ALA A 403 -37.46 9.67 -16.32
N SER A 404 -38.23 10.11 -15.32
CA SER A 404 -39.32 11.07 -15.50
C SER A 404 -39.37 12.12 -14.40
N ASN A 405 -39.92 13.30 -14.70
CA ASN A 405 -40.41 14.25 -13.70
C ASN A 405 -41.75 14.85 -14.18
N ALA A 406 -42.21 15.95 -13.57
CA ALA A 406 -43.48 16.58 -13.92
C ALA A 406 -43.59 17.13 -15.37
N PHE A 407 -42.47 17.24 -16.09
CA PHE A 407 -42.40 17.89 -17.41
C PHE A 407 -42.22 16.90 -18.57
N ASN A 408 -41.47 15.83 -18.38
CA ASN A 408 -41.19 14.83 -19.41
C ASN A 408 -40.76 13.46 -18.84
N MET A 409 -40.65 12.50 -19.75
CA MET A 409 -40.08 11.17 -19.53
C MET A 409 -39.07 10.86 -20.63
N VAL A 410 -37.94 10.26 -20.27
CA VAL A 410 -36.86 9.84 -21.16
C VAL A 410 -36.39 8.43 -20.77
N THR A 411 -35.85 7.69 -21.75
CA THR A 411 -35.29 6.34 -21.54
C THR A 411 -33.80 6.36 -21.86
N SER A 412 -33.01 5.62 -21.09
CA SER A 412 -31.58 5.49 -21.33
C SER A 412 -31.28 4.72 -22.61
N ALA A 413 -30.01 4.70 -23.03
CA ALA A 413 -29.52 3.63 -23.88
C ALA A 413 -29.74 2.26 -23.20
N VAL A 414 -30.07 1.24 -24.00
CA VAL A 414 -30.10 -0.15 -23.55
C VAL A 414 -28.65 -0.65 -23.42
N VAL A 415 -28.34 -1.29 -22.29
CA VAL A 415 -27.02 -1.88 -22.02
C VAL A 415 -27.12 -3.38 -21.81
N SER A 416 -26.06 -4.11 -22.14
CA SER A 416 -25.97 -5.57 -21.96
C SER A 416 -24.95 -5.94 -20.90
N LEU A 417 -25.28 -6.95 -20.12
CA LEU A 417 -24.33 -7.72 -19.31
C LEU A 417 -23.74 -8.86 -20.15
N ILE A 418 -22.43 -9.01 -20.12
CA ILE A 418 -21.72 -10.19 -20.64
C ILE A 418 -21.10 -10.91 -19.44
N VAL A 419 -21.39 -12.20 -19.28
CA VAL A 419 -20.82 -13.04 -18.22
C VAL A 419 -19.95 -14.11 -18.86
N THR A 420 -18.64 -14.05 -18.60
CA THR A 420 -17.67 -15.04 -19.09
C THR A 420 -17.38 -16.07 -18.00
N GLN A 421 -17.46 -17.35 -18.34
CA GLN A 421 -16.87 -18.41 -17.50
C GLN A 421 -15.37 -18.48 -17.78
N ASP A 422 -14.55 -18.81 -16.78
CA ASP A 422 -13.21 -19.32 -17.07
C ASP A 422 -13.29 -20.78 -17.51
N VAL A 423 -12.44 -21.15 -18.47
CA VAL A 423 -12.36 -22.47 -19.11
C VAL A 423 -10.90 -22.93 -19.28
N THR A 424 -9.97 -22.24 -18.62
CA THR A 424 -8.53 -22.50 -18.66
C THR A 424 -8.07 -23.08 -17.33
N PRO A 425 -7.23 -24.13 -17.31
CA PRO A 425 -6.60 -24.61 -16.07
C PRO A 425 -5.48 -23.69 -15.57
N PRO A 426 -5.24 -23.65 -14.24
CA PRO A 426 -4.28 -22.74 -13.63
C PRO A 426 -2.83 -23.06 -14.05
N VAL A 427 -2.09 -22.06 -14.53
CA VAL A 427 -0.74 -22.25 -15.09
C VAL A 427 0.32 -21.95 -14.04
N VAL A 428 1.27 -22.88 -13.84
CA VAL A 428 2.38 -22.67 -12.91
C VAL A 428 3.35 -21.61 -13.47
N VAL A 429 3.40 -20.46 -12.80
CA VAL A 429 4.27 -19.31 -13.12
C VAL A 429 5.69 -19.54 -12.59
N SER A 430 5.82 -20.14 -11.40
CA SER A 430 7.13 -20.45 -10.80
C SER A 430 7.02 -21.43 -9.63
N ALA A 431 8.00 -22.30 -9.46
CA ALA A 431 8.21 -23.09 -8.25
C ALA A 431 9.68 -23.02 -7.79
N ALA A 432 9.91 -22.82 -6.50
CA ALA A 432 11.25 -22.74 -5.91
C ALA A 432 11.25 -23.03 -4.41
N SER A 433 12.39 -23.45 -3.88
CA SER A 433 12.65 -23.58 -2.44
C SER A 433 13.68 -22.55 -1.98
N LEU A 434 13.44 -21.94 -0.83
CA LEU A 434 14.36 -20.95 -0.26
C LEU A 434 15.35 -21.60 0.73
N ASP A 435 14.84 -22.50 1.57
CA ASP A 435 15.48 -23.04 2.77
C ASP A 435 15.80 -24.56 2.68
N GLY A 436 15.26 -25.25 1.67
CA GLY A 436 15.31 -26.71 1.52
C GLY A 436 14.21 -27.45 2.29
N THR A 437 13.44 -26.78 3.15
CA THR A 437 12.33 -27.38 3.94
C THR A 437 10.94 -26.98 3.46
N SER A 438 10.87 -25.97 2.59
CA SER A 438 9.63 -25.47 1.99
C SER A 438 9.77 -25.24 0.49
N ILE A 439 8.67 -25.35 -0.25
CA ILE A 439 8.57 -24.95 -1.66
C ILE A 439 7.40 -23.99 -1.79
N VAL A 440 7.60 -22.85 -2.45
CA VAL A 440 6.51 -21.98 -2.89
C VAL A 440 6.26 -22.24 -4.36
N VAL A 441 5.01 -22.55 -4.70
CA VAL A 441 4.52 -22.63 -6.08
C VAL A 441 3.56 -21.46 -6.30
N ARG A 442 3.63 -20.83 -7.48
CA ARG A 442 2.79 -19.70 -7.86
C ARG A 442 2.08 -20.01 -9.17
N PHE A 443 0.79 -19.68 -9.23
CA PHE A 443 -0.06 -19.79 -10.40
C PHE A 443 -0.46 -18.39 -10.89
N ASP A 444 -0.98 -18.28 -12.11
CA ASP A 444 -1.43 -17.01 -12.70
C ASP A 444 -2.85 -16.62 -12.27
N GLU A 445 -3.70 -17.58 -11.94
CA GLU A 445 -5.10 -17.40 -11.52
C GLU A 445 -5.40 -17.86 -10.06
N LEU A 446 -6.67 -17.75 -9.65
CA LEU A 446 -7.12 -18.08 -8.29
C LEU A 446 -7.42 -19.58 -8.18
N LEU A 447 -6.82 -20.22 -7.18
CA LEU A 447 -6.95 -21.65 -6.91
C LEU A 447 -8.25 -22.02 -6.19
N ASP A 448 -8.67 -23.27 -6.38
CA ASP A 448 -9.73 -23.92 -5.62
C ASP A 448 -9.42 -23.90 -4.12
N THR A 449 -10.22 -23.13 -3.36
CA THR A 449 -10.16 -23.02 -1.89
C THR A 449 -11.21 -23.89 -1.18
N THR A 450 -11.96 -24.75 -1.87
CA THR A 450 -13.19 -25.36 -1.32
C THR A 450 -13.40 -26.82 -1.69
N GLY A 451 -13.06 -27.24 -2.91
CA GLY A 451 -12.96 -28.65 -3.32
C GLY A 451 -11.70 -29.35 -2.79
N GLY A 452 -10.69 -28.57 -2.37
CA GLY A 452 -9.49 -29.06 -1.69
C GLY A 452 -8.38 -29.58 -2.61
N THR A 453 -8.59 -29.60 -3.93
CA THR A 453 -7.62 -30.13 -4.91
C THR A 453 -6.24 -29.50 -4.78
N SER A 454 -6.20 -28.20 -4.58
CA SER A 454 -4.99 -27.38 -4.44
C SER A 454 -4.18 -27.63 -3.17
N VAL A 455 -4.77 -28.26 -2.13
CA VAL A 455 -4.13 -28.55 -0.83
C VAL A 455 -3.92 -30.04 -0.57
N ASP A 456 -4.34 -30.91 -1.49
CA ASP A 456 -4.04 -32.34 -1.41
C ASP A 456 -2.54 -32.59 -1.63
N THR A 457 -1.88 -33.24 -0.68
CA THR A 457 -0.45 -33.60 -0.78
C THR A 457 -0.19 -34.62 -1.89
N ALA A 458 -1.16 -35.44 -2.28
CA ALA A 458 -1.03 -36.41 -3.37
C ALA A 458 -0.87 -35.75 -4.75
N ASN A 459 -1.26 -34.48 -4.90
CA ASN A 459 -1.18 -33.72 -6.15
C ASN A 459 0.21 -33.11 -6.43
N TYR A 460 1.19 -33.30 -5.53
CA TYR A 460 2.54 -32.73 -5.64
C TYR A 460 3.61 -33.81 -5.41
N THR A 461 4.37 -34.19 -6.43
CA THR A 461 5.43 -35.21 -6.32
C THR A 461 6.82 -34.59 -6.46
N ILE A 462 7.68 -34.82 -5.46
CA ILE A 462 9.06 -34.31 -5.41
C ILE A 462 10.02 -35.44 -5.79
N ASP A 463 10.93 -35.21 -6.74
CA ASP A 463 11.98 -36.15 -7.18
C ASP A 463 11.49 -37.61 -7.38
N GLY A 464 10.33 -37.75 -8.02
CA GLY A 464 9.71 -39.05 -8.32
C GLY A 464 9.06 -39.76 -7.13
N GLY A 465 8.97 -39.12 -5.96
CA GLY A 465 8.18 -39.58 -4.81
C GLY A 465 8.74 -40.78 -4.04
N THR A 466 9.97 -41.22 -4.31
CA THR A 466 10.52 -42.46 -3.73
C THR A 466 11.03 -42.32 -2.30
N THR A 467 11.31 -41.10 -1.84
CA THR A 467 11.96 -40.82 -0.54
C THR A 467 11.71 -39.43 0.04
N LEU A 468 11.35 -38.44 -0.78
CA LEU A 468 10.96 -37.08 -0.36
C LEU A 468 9.51 -36.85 -0.77
N GLY A 469 8.76 -36.11 0.04
CA GLY A 469 7.36 -35.83 -0.24
C GLY A 469 6.81 -34.65 0.56
N PRO A 470 5.64 -34.11 0.14
CA PRO A 470 4.96 -33.03 0.84
C PRO A 470 4.23 -33.56 2.08
N SER A 471 4.57 -33.08 3.27
CA SER A 471 3.81 -33.37 4.50
C SER A 471 2.62 -32.45 4.73
N SER A 472 2.59 -31.30 4.05
CA SER A 472 1.43 -30.41 3.99
C SER A 472 1.51 -29.48 2.78
N VAL A 473 0.35 -29.08 2.28
CA VAL A 473 0.20 -28.01 1.29
C VAL A 473 -0.85 -27.02 1.80
N ALA A 474 -0.57 -25.73 1.71
CA ALA A 474 -1.49 -24.67 2.13
C ALA A 474 -1.54 -23.54 1.08
N ILE A 475 -2.74 -23.10 0.72
CA ILE A 475 -2.95 -21.89 -0.11
C ILE A 475 -2.56 -20.66 0.71
N GLN A 476 -1.81 -19.76 0.09
CA GLN A 476 -1.40 -18.48 0.68
C GLN A 476 -2.52 -17.43 0.62
N PRO A 477 -2.46 -16.35 1.43
CA PRO A 477 -3.46 -15.28 1.42
C PRO A 477 -3.64 -14.51 0.10
N ASP A 478 -2.82 -14.78 -0.92
CA ASP A 478 -3.02 -14.24 -2.28
C ASP A 478 -4.02 -15.07 -3.12
N GLY A 479 -4.39 -16.26 -2.66
CA GLY A 479 -5.27 -17.21 -3.37
C GLY A 479 -4.66 -17.82 -4.65
N LYS A 480 -3.40 -17.50 -4.95
CA LYS A 480 -2.70 -17.86 -6.21
C LYS A 480 -1.40 -18.63 -6.00
N SER A 481 -0.93 -18.72 -4.75
CA SER A 481 0.28 -19.45 -4.40
C SER A 481 -0.02 -20.55 -3.39
N VAL A 482 0.72 -21.66 -3.45
CA VAL A 482 0.73 -22.66 -2.38
C VAL A 482 2.11 -22.75 -1.74
N TYR A 483 2.10 -23.09 -0.46
CA TYR A 483 3.27 -23.40 0.35
C TYR A 483 3.27 -24.88 0.67
N ILE A 484 4.30 -25.58 0.24
CA ILE A 484 4.50 -27.01 0.43
C ILE A 484 5.56 -27.19 1.51
N THR A 485 5.26 -27.94 2.57
CA THR A 485 6.27 -28.38 3.57
C THR A 485 6.87 -29.71 3.12
N VAL A 486 8.20 -29.83 3.12
CA VAL A 486 8.91 -31.00 2.59
C VAL A 486 9.52 -31.83 3.72
N ASP A 487 9.16 -33.11 3.80
CA ASP A 487 9.75 -34.04 4.76
C ASP A 487 11.18 -34.44 4.35
N GLY A 488 12.07 -34.59 5.34
CA GLY A 488 13.49 -34.93 5.15
C GLY A 488 14.36 -33.78 4.61
N GLY A 489 13.78 -32.88 3.82
CA GLY A 489 14.45 -31.71 3.23
C GLY A 489 15.13 -32.02 1.89
N LEU A 490 15.18 -31.01 1.02
CA LEU A 490 15.72 -31.08 -0.33
C LEU A 490 17.26 -31.20 -0.31
N LEU A 491 17.76 -32.33 -0.82
CA LEU A 491 19.17 -32.73 -0.69
C LEU A 491 20.15 -32.02 -1.65
N GLY A 492 19.64 -31.26 -2.62
CA GLY A 492 20.43 -30.57 -3.65
C GLY A 492 20.00 -29.13 -3.89
N SER A 493 20.79 -28.39 -4.68
CA SER A 493 20.47 -27.02 -5.13
C SER A 493 19.41 -26.96 -6.24
N THR A 494 19.01 -28.11 -6.77
CA THR A 494 17.96 -28.29 -7.77
C THR A 494 17.18 -29.56 -7.45
N PHE A 495 15.89 -29.54 -7.72
CA PHE A 495 14.97 -30.67 -7.52
C PHE A 495 13.91 -30.66 -8.63
N THR A 496 13.20 -31.76 -8.80
CA THR A 496 12.04 -31.88 -9.70
C THR A 496 10.74 -31.88 -8.91
N LEU A 497 9.72 -31.22 -9.46
CA LEU A 497 8.38 -31.14 -8.90
C LEU A 497 7.35 -31.40 -10.01
N ASN A 498 6.55 -32.46 -9.87
CA ASN A 498 5.36 -32.69 -10.68
C ASN A 498 4.13 -32.15 -9.91
N ILE A 499 3.21 -31.49 -10.63
CA ILE A 499 1.97 -30.94 -10.07
C ILE A 499 0.77 -31.37 -10.92
N ALA A 500 -0.17 -32.11 -10.35
CA ALA A 500 -1.33 -32.70 -11.04
C ALA A 500 -2.66 -32.34 -10.38
N ASN A 501 -3.77 -32.38 -11.13
CA ASN A 501 -5.17 -32.19 -10.67
C ASN A 501 -5.51 -30.91 -9.88
N VAL A 502 -4.58 -29.99 -9.63
CA VAL A 502 -4.82 -28.69 -8.98
C VAL A 502 -5.82 -27.89 -9.80
N GLY A 503 -6.89 -27.40 -9.15
CA GLY A 503 -7.99 -26.68 -9.80
C GLY A 503 -8.00 -25.16 -9.54
N ASP A 504 -8.65 -24.43 -10.43
CA ASP A 504 -9.07 -23.04 -10.23
C ASP A 504 -10.39 -22.93 -9.42
N GLN A 505 -10.90 -21.72 -9.22
CA GLN A 505 -12.20 -21.47 -8.58
C GLN A 505 -13.43 -21.81 -9.46
N TYR A 506 -13.25 -22.24 -10.72
CA TYR A 506 -14.32 -22.52 -11.67
C TYR A 506 -14.43 -24.00 -12.08
N GLY A 507 -13.51 -24.85 -11.61
CA GLY A 507 -13.49 -26.30 -11.83
C GLY A 507 -12.55 -26.77 -12.96
N ASN A 508 -11.74 -25.88 -13.52
CA ASN A 508 -10.70 -26.19 -14.50
C ASN A 508 -9.46 -26.74 -13.77
N MET A 509 -8.99 -27.93 -14.16
CA MET A 509 -7.93 -28.66 -13.44
C MET A 509 -6.71 -28.91 -14.31
N LEU A 510 -5.52 -28.87 -13.68
CA LEU A 510 -4.28 -29.36 -14.32
C LEU A 510 -4.40 -30.85 -14.71
N PRO A 511 -3.70 -31.30 -15.76
CA PRO A 511 -3.75 -32.69 -16.21
C PRO A 511 -3.43 -33.72 -15.12
N GLN A 512 -3.99 -34.92 -15.24
CA GLN A 512 -3.78 -36.01 -14.27
C GLN A 512 -2.33 -36.54 -14.24
N GLU A 513 -1.63 -36.49 -15.38
CA GLU A 513 -0.18 -36.79 -15.47
C GLU A 513 0.70 -35.64 -14.90
N GLY A 514 0.08 -34.49 -14.61
CA GLY A 514 0.72 -33.32 -14.04
C GLY A 514 1.60 -32.50 -15.00
N VAL A 515 2.29 -31.53 -14.40
CA VAL A 515 3.27 -30.64 -15.05
C VAL A 515 4.60 -30.77 -14.32
N ASP A 516 5.64 -31.23 -15.04
CA ASP A 516 7.00 -31.38 -14.52
C ASP A 516 7.77 -30.05 -14.53
N LEU A 517 8.41 -29.73 -13.41
CA LEU A 517 9.16 -28.50 -13.18
C LEU A 517 10.56 -28.82 -12.65
N VAL A 518 11.60 -28.22 -13.24
CA VAL A 518 12.96 -28.23 -12.68
C VAL A 518 13.13 -26.98 -11.82
N CYS A 519 13.12 -27.17 -10.51
CA CYS A 519 13.08 -26.13 -9.50
C CYS A 519 14.46 -25.88 -8.89
N THR A 520 14.67 -24.68 -8.34
CA THR A 520 15.90 -24.30 -7.62
C THR A 520 15.66 -24.31 -6.11
N ASN A 521 16.63 -24.83 -5.35
CA ASN A 521 16.74 -24.66 -3.90
C ASN A 521 17.90 -23.70 -3.62
N VAL A 522 17.62 -22.55 -3.01
CA VAL A 522 18.62 -21.49 -2.76
C VAL A 522 19.49 -21.81 -1.52
N GLY A 523 19.00 -22.62 -0.58
CA GLY A 523 19.74 -23.04 0.61
C GLY A 523 20.04 -21.90 1.59
N LEU A 524 19.04 -21.09 1.91
CA LEU A 524 19.09 -19.96 2.85
C LEU A 524 18.13 -20.17 4.03
N ALA A 525 18.67 -20.15 5.25
CA ALA A 525 17.89 -20.18 6.48
C ALA A 525 17.34 -18.78 6.82
N GLY A 526 16.10 -18.73 7.33
CA GLY A 526 15.50 -17.52 7.89
C GLY A 526 15.77 -17.36 9.39
N ALA A 527 15.88 -16.13 9.86
CA ALA A 527 15.86 -15.81 11.29
C ALA A 527 15.21 -14.44 11.57
N VAL A 528 14.39 -14.41 12.61
CA VAL A 528 13.93 -13.17 13.26
C VAL A 528 15.03 -12.74 14.24
N VAL A 529 15.72 -11.63 13.96
CA VAL A 529 16.77 -11.11 14.84
C VAL A 529 16.14 -10.07 15.74
N GLY A 530 15.96 -10.41 17.02
CA GLY A 530 15.36 -9.52 18.03
C GLY A 530 13.83 -9.51 18.02
N ALA A 531 13.25 -8.58 18.76
CA ALA A 531 11.80 -8.43 18.84
C ALA A 531 11.29 -7.60 17.63
N LEU A 532 10.63 -8.28 16.69
CA LEU A 532 9.93 -7.65 15.57
C LEU A 532 8.42 -7.73 15.79
N ASN A 533 7.74 -6.60 15.66
CA ASN A 533 6.28 -6.56 15.56
C ASN A 533 5.88 -5.61 14.41
N PRO A 534 5.21 -6.08 13.33
CA PRO A 534 4.98 -7.49 13.01
C PRO A 534 6.31 -8.24 12.74
N VAL A 535 6.28 -9.57 12.84
CA VAL A 535 7.38 -10.43 12.41
C VAL A 535 7.48 -10.43 10.89
N GLY A 536 8.70 -10.52 10.36
CA GLY A 536 8.96 -10.55 8.92
C GLY A 536 8.70 -11.91 8.25
N THR A 537 8.51 -11.89 6.95
CA THR A 537 8.33 -13.07 6.09
C THR A 537 9.46 -13.18 5.07
N ASN A 538 9.80 -14.41 4.68
CA ASN A 538 10.70 -14.69 3.56
C ASN A 538 9.87 -15.36 2.46
N ASP A 539 9.96 -14.86 1.24
CA ASP A 539 9.09 -15.26 0.11
C ASP A 539 9.93 -15.43 -1.16
N VAL A 540 9.86 -16.59 -1.81
CA VAL A 540 10.69 -16.89 -2.99
C VAL A 540 9.94 -16.60 -4.30
N GLY A 541 10.66 -16.01 -5.25
CA GLY A 541 10.19 -15.73 -6.60
C GLY A 541 10.71 -16.75 -7.61
N SER A 542 10.74 -16.37 -8.88
CA SER A 542 11.36 -17.17 -9.93
C SER A 542 12.89 -17.04 -9.92
N GLY A 543 13.61 -18.17 -10.00
CA GLY A 543 15.08 -18.20 -10.02
C GLY A 543 15.72 -17.64 -8.74
N TYR A 544 16.87 -16.98 -8.86
CA TYR A 544 17.56 -16.32 -7.74
C TYR A 544 16.94 -14.95 -7.37
N SER A 545 15.61 -14.88 -7.30
CA SER A 545 14.88 -13.72 -6.81
C SER A 545 13.99 -14.08 -5.62
N PHE A 546 13.93 -13.20 -4.63
CA PHE A 546 13.14 -13.39 -3.41
C PHE A 546 12.83 -12.05 -2.75
N LYS A 547 11.75 -12.02 -1.97
CA LYS A 547 11.35 -10.91 -1.11
C LYS A 547 11.64 -11.27 0.34
N VAL A 548 12.00 -10.26 1.11
CA VAL A 548 12.03 -10.35 2.57
C VAL A 548 11.24 -9.16 3.11
N SER A 549 10.21 -9.42 3.91
CA SER A 549 9.55 -8.38 4.70
C SER A 549 10.14 -8.34 6.10
N GLY A 550 10.19 -7.17 6.73
CA GLY A 550 10.78 -7.01 8.06
C GLY A 550 10.23 -5.79 8.80
N GLY A 551 9.92 -6.00 10.08
CA GLY A 551 9.63 -4.94 11.05
C GLY A 551 10.91 -4.45 11.75
N GLY A 552 10.79 -4.00 12.98
CA GLY A 552 11.93 -3.71 13.87
C GLY A 552 12.49 -2.29 13.76
N LEU A 553 13.27 -1.89 14.77
CA LEU A 553 13.69 -0.50 14.97
C LEU A 553 14.97 -0.10 14.22
N ASN A 554 16.04 -0.90 14.21
CA ASN A 554 17.26 -0.58 13.44
C ASN A 554 18.27 -1.75 13.40
N VAL A 555 19.31 -1.59 12.57
CA VAL A 555 20.56 -2.37 12.60
C VAL A 555 21.71 -1.41 12.92
N ALA A 556 21.80 -1.02 14.19
CA ALA A 556 22.70 0.03 14.69
C ALA A 556 23.01 -0.14 16.20
N GLY A 557 23.83 0.74 16.77
CA GLY A 557 24.14 0.73 18.21
C GLY A 557 24.65 -0.63 18.70
N THR A 558 24.15 -1.10 19.84
CA THR A 558 24.58 -2.36 20.48
C THR A 558 23.64 -3.55 20.25
N ILE A 559 22.45 -3.33 19.67
CA ILE A 559 21.45 -4.37 19.37
C ILE A 559 20.76 -4.13 18.02
N ASP A 560 20.60 -5.20 17.24
CA ASP A 560 19.89 -5.21 15.98
C ASP A 560 18.44 -5.70 16.14
N GLN A 561 17.55 -5.18 15.29
CA GLN A 561 16.23 -5.72 15.01
C GLN A 561 16.02 -5.77 13.49
N LEU A 562 15.94 -6.97 12.91
CA LEU A 562 15.68 -7.18 11.49
C LEU A 562 15.09 -8.57 11.21
N GLN A 563 14.44 -8.73 10.05
CA GLN A 563 14.31 -10.04 9.41
C GLN A 563 15.61 -10.34 8.66
N PHE A 564 16.15 -11.54 8.79
CA PHE A 564 17.42 -11.95 8.17
C PHE A 564 17.31 -13.29 7.45
N LEU A 565 17.94 -13.41 6.28
CA LEU A 565 17.88 -14.58 5.39
C LEU A 565 19.28 -14.89 4.85
N TYR A 566 19.84 -16.04 5.20
CA TYR A 566 21.30 -16.25 5.16
C TYR A 566 21.74 -17.69 4.95
N LYS A 567 23.03 -17.87 4.64
CA LYS A 567 23.75 -19.14 4.80
C LYS A 567 25.02 -18.95 5.62
N THR A 568 25.47 -20.01 6.29
CA THR A 568 26.78 -20.03 6.95
C THR A 568 27.88 -20.14 5.90
N VAL A 569 28.94 -19.35 6.06
CA VAL A 569 30.10 -19.30 5.16
C VAL A 569 31.38 -19.34 5.97
N ASN A 570 32.22 -20.35 5.73
CA ASN A 570 33.51 -20.52 6.39
C ASN A 570 34.64 -19.81 5.62
N GLY A 571 35.36 -18.90 6.28
CA GLY A 571 36.56 -18.27 5.75
C GLY A 571 36.29 -17.05 4.85
N ASN A 572 37.03 -16.95 3.74
CA ASN A 572 36.95 -15.84 2.80
C ASN A 572 35.74 -16.00 1.86
N PHE A 573 35.15 -14.88 1.44
CA PHE A 573 34.04 -14.89 0.49
C PHE A 573 33.91 -13.59 -0.30
N ASP A 574 33.23 -13.67 -1.43
CA ASP A 574 32.68 -12.54 -2.16
C ASP A 574 31.16 -12.73 -2.27
N ALA A 575 30.41 -11.84 -1.63
CA ALA A 575 28.95 -11.89 -1.59
C ALA A 575 28.38 -10.69 -2.35
N ARG A 576 27.40 -10.90 -3.23
CA ARG A 576 26.68 -9.84 -3.95
C ARG A 576 25.19 -10.10 -4.02
N VAL A 577 24.43 -9.02 -4.15
CA VAL A 577 22.99 -9.03 -4.42
C VAL A 577 22.59 -7.76 -5.17
N ARG A 578 21.49 -7.82 -5.92
CA ARG A 578 20.81 -6.65 -6.45
C ARG A 578 19.53 -6.42 -5.66
N VAL A 579 19.35 -5.22 -5.11
CA VAL A 579 18.04 -4.79 -4.61
C VAL A 579 17.27 -4.12 -5.75
N THR A 580 16.03 -4.58 -5.99
CA THR A 580 15.17 -4.10 -7.07
C THR A 580 14.03 -3.22 -6.57
N SER A 581 13.55 -3.45 -5.34
CA SER A 581 12.61 -2.55 -4.67
C SER A 581 12.78 -2.59 -3.14
N LEU A 582 12.31 -1.53 -2.49
CA LEU A 582 12.11 -1.45 -1.04
C LEU A 582 10.82 -0.64 -0.82
N VAL A 583 9.76 -1.30 -0.35
CA VAL A 583 8.40 -0.73 -0.30
C VAL A 583 7.73 -1.00 1.05
N GLY A 584 7.03 -0.01 1.60
CA GLY A 584 6.29 -0.11 2.85
C GLY A 584 4.85 -0.55 2.67
N THR A 585 4.04 -0.39 3.71
CA THR A 585 2.58 -0.49 3.63
C THR A 585 2.00 0.80 3.00
N PRO A 586 0.76 0.80 2.47
CA PRO A 586 0.18 1.98 1.80
C PRO A 586 0.12 3.24 2.66
N ASP A 587 0.04 3.07 3.97
CA ASP A 587 0.02 4.13 4.98
C ASP A 587 1.42 4.53 5.49
N HIS A 588 2.48 3.75 5.20
CA HIS A 588 3.77 3.98 5.85
C HIS A 588 5.01 3.37 5.17
N LEU A 589 6.04 4.22 5.02
CA LEU A 589 7.44 3.85 4.71
C LEU A 589 8.40 4.87 5.37
N GLU A 590 9.18 4.48 6.38
CA GLU A 590 10.20 5.38 6.97
C GLU A 590 11.29 5.72 5.94
N THR A 591 11.79 6.96 5.98
CA THR A 591 12.87 7.41 5.07
C THR A 591 14.17 6.65 5.29
N THR A 592 14.37 6.16 6.52
CA THR A 592 15.52 5.44 7.03
C THR A 592 15.40 3.91 6.95
N ALA A 593 14.25 3.36 6.48
CA ALA A 593 14.04 1.92 6.32
C ALA A 593 15.15 1.28 5.45
N LYS A 594 15.45 -0.01 5.64
CA LYS A 594 16.63 -0.63 4.99
C LYS A 594 16.36 -2.02 4.43
N ALA A 595 16.82 -2.23 3.20
CA ALA A 595 17.24 -3.54 2.69
C ALA A 595 18.78 -3.59 2.70
N MET A 596 19.39 -4.73 2.99
CA MET A 596 20.86 -4.82 3.11
C MET A 596 21.42 -6.18 2.74
N LEU A 597 22.70 -6.20 2.35
CA LEU A 597 23.56 -7.37 2.40
C LEU A 597 24.43 -7.28 3.66
N MET A 598 24.53 -8.38 4.41
CA MET A 598 25.20 -8.42 5.71
C MET A 598 26.01 -9.72 5.87
N ALA A 599 27.14 -9.61 6.57
CA ALA A 599 27.78 -10.74 7.25
C ALA A 599 27.74 -10.51 8.77
N ARG A 600 27.27 -11.49 9.54
CA ARG A 600 27.14 -11.42 11.01
C ARG A 600 27.63 -12.69 11.71
N VAL A 601 28.10 -12.57 12.95
CA VAL A 601 28.67 -13.69 13.71
C VAL A 601 27.60 -14.73 14.11
N SER A 602 26.41 -14.28 14.51
CA SER A 602 25.30 -15.17 14.90
C SER A 602 23.96 -14.43 14.81
N THR A 603 22.85 -15.14 14.97
CA THR A 603 21.49 -14.58 15.02
C THR A 603 21.20 -13.77 16.29
N ALA A 604 22.11 -13.71 17.27
CA ALA A 604 21.96 -12.87 18.46
C ALA A 604 21.87 -11.38 18.09
N THR A 605 21.01 -10.63 18.79
CA THR A 605 20.76 -9.20 18.53
C THR A 605 22.02 -8.34 18.60
N ASN A 606 22.93 -8.66 19.52
CA ASN A 606 24.16 -7.91 19.76
C ASN A 606 25.36 -8.41 18.95
N ALA A 607 25.19 -9.34 18.01
CA ALA A 607 26.30 -9.94 17.27
C ALA A 607 27.13 -8.91 16.50
N GLY A 608 28.44 -9.17 16.40
CA GLY A 608 29.31 -8.44 15.49
C GLY A 608 28.85 -8.63 14.03
N ASN A 609 28.93 -7.57 13.22
CA ASN A 609 28.43 -7.57 11.85
C ASN A 609 29.16 -6.55 10.95
N VAL A 610 29.05 -6.74 9.64
CA VAL A 610 29.36 -5.75 8.60
C VAL A 610 28.17 -5.67 7.64
N THR A 611 27.75 -4.47 7.28
CA THR A 611 26.60 -4.24 6.38
C THR A 611 26.93 -3.33 5.21
N VAL A 612 26.22 -3.55 4.10
CA VAL A 612 25.98 -2.56 3.05
C VAL A 612 24.47 -2.53 2.79
N SER A 613 23.86 -1.36 2.94
CA SER A 613 22.41 -1.18 3.01
C SER A 613 21.91 -0.07 2.10
N VAL A 614 20.68 -0.19 1.62
CA VAL A 614 19.99 0.75 0.73
C VAL A 614 18.72 1.27 1.39
N THR A 615 18.46 2.58 1.30
CA THR A 615 17.25 3.25 1.81
C THR A 615 16.27 3.58 0.66
N PRO A 616 14.97 3.84 0.96
CA PRO A 616 13.99 4.21 -0.07
C PRO A 616 14.39 5.46 -0.86
N PRO A 617 13.94 5.60 -2.12
CA PRO A 617 14.12 6.82 -2.91
C PRO A 617 13.26 7.95 -2.34
N ALA A 618 13.54 9.20 -2.75
CA ALA A 618 12.83 10.40 -2.30
C ALA A 618 11.29 10.20 -2.25
N PRO A 619 10.60 10.51 -1.14
CA PRO A 619 11.07 11.28 0.03
C PRO A 619 11.96 10.54 1.04
N GLY A 620 12.32 9.28 0.78
CA GLY A 620 13.33 8.55 1.56
C GLY A 620 14.74 9.11 1.44
N ASP A 621 15.68 8.61 2.27
CA ASP A 621 17.06 9.10 2.36
C ASP A 621 17.88 8.92 1.05
N ASP A 622 17.37 8.17 0.06
CA ASP A 622 17.93 7.91 -1.27
C ASP A 622 19.45 7.60 -1.27
N SER A 623 19.85 6.67 -0.40
CA SER A 623 21.26 6.38 -0.16
C SER A 623 21.61 4.89 -0.14
N ILE A 624 22.88 4.60 -0.38
CA ILE A 624 23.58 3.40 0.08
C ILE A 624 24.50 3.80 1.23
N SER A 625 24.47 3.05 2.34
CA SER A 625 25.32 3.27 3.52
C SER A 625 25.90 1.97 4.06
N THR A 626 27.04 2.03 4.74
CA THR A 626 27.81 0.86 5.17
C THR A 626 28.27 0.98 6.61
N THR A 627 28.03 -0.06 7.43
CA THR A 627 28.36 -0.05 8.86
C THR A 627 29.13 -1.28 9.30
N VAL A 628 29.76 -1.21 10.47
CA VAL A 628 30.42 -2.32 11.15
C VAL A 628 30.16 -2.27 12.65
N ARG A 629 29.81 -3.42 13.25
CA ARG A 629 29.97 -3.69 14.68
C ARG A 629 31.10 -4.70 14.85
N ALA A 630 32.27 -4.25 15.29
CA ALA A 630 33.50 -5.05 15.26
C ALA A 630 33.59 -6.16 16.34
N SER A 631 32.69 -6.15 17.33
CA SER A 631 32.62 -7.13 18.42
C SER A 631 31.19 -7.29 18.93
N THR A 632 30.88 -8.45 19.52
CA THR A 632 29.56 -8.70 20.15
C THR A 632 29.32 -7.71 21.29
N GLY A 633 28.17 -7.02 21.27
CA GLY A 633 27.83 -5.96 22.22
C GLY A 633 28.54 -4.62 21.99
N GLY A 634 29.43 -4.52 21.01
CA GLY A 634 30.08 -3.26 20.63
C GLY A 634 29.11 -2.26 20.00
N SER A 635 29.52 -0.99 19.91
CA SER A 635 28.77 0.01 19.15
C SER A 635 28.97 -0.18 17.64
N THR A 636 27.94 0.14 16.85
CA THR A 636 28.03 0.22 15.39
C THR A 636 28.70 1.52 14.96
N ALA A 637 29.67 1.44 14.05
CA ALA A 637 30.33 2.56 13.41
C ALA A 637 30.10 2.60 11.89
N ASN A 638 30.22 3.77 11.28
CA ASN A 638 30.24 3.92 9.82
C ASN A 638 31.56 3.38 9.26
N LEU A 639 31.48 2.55 8.21
CA LEU A 639 32.62 1.90 7.56
C LEU A 639 33.14 2.65 6.33
N GLY A 640 32.33 3.55 5.78
CA GLY A 640 32.55 4.22 4.51
C GLY A 640 31.65 5.44 4.31
N SER A 641 31.80 6.10 3.17
CA SER A 641 30.98 7.29 2.84
C SER A 641 29.57 6.87 2.41
N VAL A 642 28.56 7.63 2.83
CA VAL A 642 27.18 7.49 2.32
C VAL A 642 27.16 7.91 0.86
N ALA A 643 26.50 7.11 0.03
CA ALA A 643 26.53 7.22 -1.43
C ALA A 643 25.13 7.39 -2.01
N VAL A 644 24.89 8.52 -2.67
CA VAL A 644 23.61 8.94 -3.27
C VAL A 644 23.73 8.92 -4.81
N PRO A 645 22.65 8.72 -5.59
CA PRO A 645 21.36 8.15 -5.17
C PRO A 645 21.50 6.66 -4.79
N ASN A 646 20.41 6.04 -4.33
CA ASN A 646 20.35 4.67 -3.86
C ASN A 646 20.56 3.60 -4.96
N GLY A 647 20.36 3.98 -6.23
CA GLY A 647 20.56 3.12 -7.41
C GLY A 647 19.40 2.17 -7.75
N LEU A 648 18.27 2.18 -7.02
CA LEU A 648 17.11 1.34 -7.34
C LEU A 648 16.57 1.66 -8.76
N PRO A 649 16.07 0.67 -9.53
CA PRO A 649 15.95 -0.77 -9.23
C PRO A 649 17.20 -1.60 -9.63
N ASN A 650 18.38 -0.98 -9.68
CA ASN A 650 19.67 -1.60 -10.01
C ASN A 650 20.68 -1.42 -8.86
N ALA A 651 20.21 -1.42 -7.60
CA ALA A 651 21.06 -1.19 -6.44
C ALA A 651 21.86 -2.45 -6.11
N TRP A 652 22.99 -2.63 -6.81
CA TRP A 652 23.89 -3.75 -6.56
C TRP A 652 24.77 -3.48 -5.35
N LEU A 653 24.68 -4.36 -4.37
CA LEU A 653 25.43 -4.32 -3.11
C LEU A 653 26.39 -5.51 -3.08
N ARG A 654 27.63 -5.30 -2.62
CA ARG A 654 28.64 -6.37 -2.52
C ARG A 654 29.51 -6.21 -1.28
N LEU A 655 29.87 -7.34 -0.68
CA LEU A 655 30.69 -7.47 0.51
C LEU A 655 31.76 -8.55 0.27
N LEU A 656 33.01 -8.11 0.18
CA LEU A 656 34.20 -8.97 0.06
C LEU A 656 34.83 -9.16 1.43
N ARG A 657 35.27 -10.38 1.74
CA ARG A 657 36.06 -10.70 2.92
C ARG A 657 37.36 -11.44 2.53
N VAL A 658 38.49 -10.91 3.00
CA VAL A 658 39.80 -11.58 2.93
C VAL A 658 40.46 -11.54 4.32
N GLY A 659 40.55 -12.69 4.99
CA GLY A 659 41.01 -12.81 6.38
C GLY A 659 40.09 -12.07 7.34
N ASN A 660 40.63 -11.06 8.01
CA ASN A 660 39.86 -10.14 8.86
C ASN A 660 39.51 -8.81 8.15
N GLN A 661 39.89 -8.63 6.88
CA GLN A 661 39.58 -7.42 6.12
C GLN A 661 38.24 -7.59 5.39
N PHE A 662 37.36 -6.60 5.54
CA PHE A 662 36.05 -6.52 4.89
C PHE A 662 35.99 -5.25 4.03
N THR A 663 35.57 -5.38 2.78
CA THR A 663 35.42 -4.26 1.84
C THR A 663 34.03 -4.27 1.23
N THR A 664 33.34 -3.13 1.27
CA THR A 664 31.98 -2.94 0.74
C THR A 664 32.02 -2.21 -0.59
N PHE A 665 31.09 -2.54 -1.49
CA PHE A 665 30.99 -1.94 -2.81
C PHE A 665 29.54 -1.68 -3.21
N ARG A 666 29.34 -0.69 -4.10
CA ARG A 666 28.12 -0.55 -4.92
C ARG A 666 28.43 -0.75 -6.41
N SER A 667 27.41 -1.10 -7.19
CA SER A 667 27.43 -1.04 -8.65
C SER A 667 26.07 -0.57 -9.19
N ALA A 668 26.06 -0.09 -10.44
CA ALA A 668 24.84 0.18 -11.20
C ALA A 668 24.52 -0.93 -12.24
N ASN A 669 25.44 -1.86 -12.48
CA ASN A 669 25.34 -2.88 -13.53
C ASN A 669 25.77 -4.30 -13.08
N GLY A 670 26.29 -4.47 -11.86
CA GLY A 670 26.70 -5.76 -11.29
C GLY A 670 28.08 -6.25 -11.76
N ALA A 671 28.76 -5.50 -12.63
CA ALA A 671 30.07 -5.81 -13.19
C ALA A 671 31.15 -4.81 -12.76
N GLU A 672 30.86 -3.52 -12.81
CA GLU A 672 31.77 -2.43 -12.43
C GLU A 672 31.49 -2.00 -10.98
N TRP A 673 32.47 -2.19 -10.09
CA TRP A 673 32.27 -2.03 -8.65
C TRP A 673 33.03 -0.83 -8.07
N THR A 674 32.30 0.07 -7.42
CA THR A 674 32.85 1.22 -6.68
C THR A 674 32.96 0.86 -5.20
N VAL A 675 34.15 0.98 -4.61
CA VAL A 675 34.37 0.82 -3.16
C VAL A 675 33.58 1.89 -2.38
N LEU A 676 32.90 1.48 -1.31
CA LEU A 676 32.22 2.37 -0.36
C LEU A 676 33.08 2.61 0.88
N GLY A 677 33.76 1.57 1.36
CA GLY A 677 34.74 1.63 2.44
C GLY A 677 35.38 0.27 2.72
N SER A 678 36.28 0.23 3.70
CA SER A 678 36.96 -1.01 4.12
C SER A 678 37.34 -0.95 5.60
N THR A 679 37.31 -2.08 6.28
CA THR A 679 37.71 -2.20 7.69
C THR A 679 38.42 -3.51 7.98
N THR A 680 39.03 -3.61 9.17
CA THR A 680 39.60 -4.85 9.70
C THR A 680 38.87 -5.23 10.99
N ALA A 681 38.16 -6.35 10.99
CA ALA A 681 37.35 -6.84 12.12
C ALA A 681 37.55 -8.35 12.33
N ALA A 682 37.83 -8.76 13.56
CA ALA A 682 38.13 -10.16 13.91
C ALA A 682 36.85 -10.95 14.24
N LEU A 683 35.96 -11.12 13.25
CA LEU A 683 34.62 -11.68 13.43
C LEU A 683 34.54 -13.23 13.46
N GLY A 684 35.67 -13.95 13.53
CA GLY A 684 35.70 -15.42 13.52
C GLY A 684 35.66 -16.05 12.11
N ALA A 685 35.87 -17.37 12.01
CA ALA A 685 35.98 -18.04 10.71
C ALA A 685 34.62 -18.17 10.01
N ASP A 686 33.62 -18.66 10.71
CA ASP A 686 32.25 -18.85 10.21
C ASP A 686 31.42 -17.59 10.39
N LEU A 687 30.73 -17.16 9.34
CA LEU A 687 29.80 -16.03 9.36
C LEU A 687 28.49 -16.39 8.68
N LEU A 688 27.39 -15.85 9.20
CA LEU A 688 26.10 -15.88 8.55
C LEU A 688 26.08 -14.75 7.51
N VAL A 689 26.09 -15.10 6.24
CA VAL A 689 26.12 -14.15 5.11
C VAL A 689 24.80 -14.22 4.37
N GLY A 690 24.14 -13.08 4.19
CA GLY A 690 22.74 -13.04 3.79
C GLY A 690 22.19 -11.63 3.57
N VAL A 691 20.90 -11.56 3.26
CA VAL A 691 20.17 -10.28 3.18
C VAL A 691 19.39 -10.00 4.45
N GLY A 692 19.15 -8.72 4.74
CA GLY A 692 18.36 -8.27 5.88
C GLY A 692 17.38 -7.16 5.51
N VAL A 693 16.25 -7.10 6.20
CA VAL A 693 15.23 -6.05 6.03
C VAL A 693 14.72 -5.55 7.38
N VAL A 694 14.60 -4.23 7.52
CA VAL A 694 14.10 -3.54 8.72
C VAL A 694 13.26 -2.32 8.33
N SER A 695 12.05 -2.21 8.89
CA SER A 695 11.12 -1.09 8.63
C SER A 695 11.53 0.22 9.28
N HIS A 696 12.38 0.15 10.29
CA HIS A 696 12.79 1.26 11.17
C HIS A 696 11.65 1.81 12.06
N ARG A 697 10.48 1.12 12.07
CA ARG A 697 9.29 1.48 12.85
C ARG A 697 8.57 0.23 13.34
N ASN A 698 8.48 0.08 14.65
CA ASN A 698 7.67 -0.98 15.26
C ASN A 698 6.17 -0.73 14.99
N GLY A 699 5.42 -1.78 14.69
CA GLY A 699 4.03 -1.73 14.23
C GLY A 699 3.86 -1.63 12.70
N LYS A 700 4.94 -1.62 11.90
CA LYS A 700 4.90 -1.61 10.43
C LYS A 700 5.95 -2.53 9.82
N LEU A 701 5.64 -3.12 8.67
CA LEU A 701 6.56 -3.90 7.83
C LEU A 701 7.05 -3.06 6.65
N VAL A 702 8.29 -3.32 6.22
CA VAL A 702 8.78 -2.95 4.88
C VAL A 702 9.21 -4.22 4.15
N THR A 703 9.07 -4.27 2.83
CA THR A 703 9.47 -5.40 1.98
C THR A 703 10.58 -5.00 1.02
N GLY A 704 11.73 -5.65 1.12
CA GLY A 704 12.81 -5.58 0.14
C GLY A 704 12.69 -6.70 -0.88
N THR A 705 12.80 -6.38 -2.17
CA THR A 705 12.91 -7.39 -3.24
C THR A 705 14.35 -7.48 -3.72
N PHE A 706 14.88 -8.70 -3.74
CA PHE A 706 16.26 -9.02 -4.08
C PHE A 706 16.30 -9.91 -5.32
N SER A 707 17.34 -9.75 -6.13
CA SER A 707 17.67 -10.63 -7.25
C SER A 707 19.19 -10.84 -7.32
N ASP A 708 19.61 -11.80 -8.15
CA ASP A 708 21.02 -12.03 -8.48
C ASP A 708 21.91 -12.31 -7.25
N PHE A 709 21.31 -12.87 -6.19
CA PHE A 709 22.01 -13.19 -4.94
C PHE A 709 23.04 -14.29 -5.16
N GLN A 710 24.30 -14.01 -4.82
CA GLN A 710 25.41 -14.95 -4.99
C GLN A 710 26.42 -14.80 -3.86
N ILE A 711 26.87 -15.94 -3.33
CA ILE A 711 28.02 -16.02 -2.44
C ILE A 711 29.02 -16.97 -3.07
N VAL A 712 30.21 -16.47 -3.38
CA VAL A 712 31.38 -17.25 -3.81
C VAL A 712 32.31 -17.39 -2.61
N ARG A 713 32.60 -18.63 -2.18
CA ARG A 713 33.69 -18.86 -1.21
C ARG A 713 35.02 -18.65 -1.93
N LEU A 714 35.95 -17.94 -1.29
CA LEU A 714 37.30 -17.68 -1.80
C LEU A 714 38.31 -18.52 -1.02
N PRO A 715 39.50 -18.81 -1.58
CA PRO A 715 40.55 -19.51 -0.85
C PRO A 715 41.15 -18.62 0.24
N SER A 716 41.67 -19.25 1.30
CA SER A 716 42.49 -18.57 2.31
C SER A 716 43.78 -18.03 1.69
N PRO A 717 44.35 -16.92 2.19
CA PRO A 717 45.57 -16.35 1.62
C PRO A 717 46.74 -17.37 1.75
N PRO A 718 47.46 -17.68 0.65
CA PRO A 718 48.44 -18.75 0.66
C PRO A 718 49.67 -18.41 1.52
N THR A 719 49.87 -19.18 2.61
CA THR A 719 51.03 -19.03 3.51
C THR A 719 52.15 -19.98 3.12
N ILE A 720 53.32 -19.44 2.78
CA ILE A 720 54.54 -20.23 2.58
C ILE A 720 55.12 -20.61 3.95
N VAL A 721 55.39 -21.89 4.15
CA VAL A 721 56.00 -22.47 5.37
C VAL A 721 57.12 -23.44 4.99
N ASN A 722 57.86 -23.95 5.98
CA ASN A 722 58.93 -24.95 5.81
C ASN A 722 59.96 -24.58 4.73
N SER A 723 60.31 -23.30 4.63
CA SER A 723 61.31 -22.80 3.69
C SER A 723 62.72 -23.24 4.08
N ALA A 724 63.41 -23.87 3.14
CA ALA A 724 64.79 -24.31 3.27
C ALA A 724 65.58 -23.91 2.02
N SER A 725 66.88 -23.64 2.20
CA SER A 725 67.82 -23.44 1.10
C SER A 725 69.03 -24.33 1.31
N THR A 726 69.37 -25.07 0.26
CA THR A 726 70.61 -25.85 0.14
C THR A 726 71.38 -25.34 -1.08
N PRO A 727 72.67 -25.65 -1.26
CA PRO A 727 73.44 -25.15 -2.39
C PRO A 727 72.80 -25.52 -3.74
N GLY A 728 72.25 -24.50 -4.43
CA GLY A 728 71.58 -24.65 -5.73
C GLY A 728 70.10 -25.03 -5.71
N ILE A 729 69.45 -25.15 -4.53
CA ILE A 729 68.01 -25.40 -4.44
C ILE A 729 67.37 -24.57 -3.32
N PHE A 730 66.29 -23.85 -3.66
CA PHE A 730 65.31 -23.36 -2.69
C PHE A 730 64.09 -24.28 -2.69
N SER A 731 63.58 -24.63 -1.52
CA SER A 731 62.35 -25.43 -1.37
C SER A 731 61.48 -24.86 -0.26
N ALA A 732 60.16 -24.87 -0.46
CA ALA A 732 59.22 -24.51 0.59
C ALA A 732 57.91 -25.28 0.41
N ALA A 733 56.98 -25.10 1.33
CA ALA A 733 55.67 -25.72 1.31
C ALA A 733 54.55 -24.68 1.47
N LEU A 734 53.35 -25.07 1.05
CA LEU A 734 52.14 -24.27 1.09
C LEU A 734 51.00 -25.13 1.65
N LEU A 735 50.25 -24.62 2.62
CA LEU A 735 48.97 -25.24 2.98
C LEU A 735 47.96 -24.91 1.88
N THR A 736 47.45 -25.94 1.20
CA THR A 736 46.53 -25.79 0.07
C THR A 736 45.10 -26.14 0.46
N GLU A 737 44.12 -25.49 -0.16
CA GLU A 737 42.73 -25.91 -0.13
C GLU A 737 42.40 -26.76 -1.38
N ALA A 738 41.49 -27.73 -1.22
CA ALA A 738 41.10 -28.63 -2.30
C ALA A 738 40.50 -27.88 -3.49
N ASN A 739 40.79 -28.35 -4.70
CA ASN A 739 40.28 -27.84 -5.99
C ASN A 739 40.76 -26.42 -6.40
N TYR A 740 41.59 -25.73 -5.60
CA TYR A 740 42.25 -24.50 -6.01
C TYR A 740 43.60 -24.76 -6.68
N THR A 741 43.99 -23.95 -7.66
CA THR A 741 45.31 -24.04 -8.30
C THR A 741 46.17 -22.83 -7.95
N TYR A 742 47.28 -23.07 -7.25
CA TYR A 742 48.17 -22.03 -6.77
C TYR A 742 49.36 -21.85 -7.72
N THR A 743 49.53 -20.67 -8.29
CA THR A 743 50.69 -20.33 -9.14
C THR A 743 51.83 -19.84 -8.26
N ILE A 744 52.93 -20.58 -8.20
CA ILE A 744 54.18 -20.12 -7.57
C ILE A 744 54.92 -19.25 -8.58
N GLN A 745 55.33 -18.05 -8.16
CA GLN A 745 56.02 -17.08 -9.01
C GLN A 745 57.30 -16.58 -8.36
N TYR A 746 58.28 -16.19 -9.17
CA TYR A 746 59.58 -15.69 -8.73
C TYR A 746 60.02 -14.42 -9.49
N LYS A 747 60.98 -13.67 -8.91
CA LYS A 747 61.76 -12.65 -9.62
C LYS A 747 63.09 -12.34 -8.94
N ASP A 748 64.06 -11.86 -9.72
CA ASP A 748 65.47 -11.76 -9.32
C ASP A 748 65.90 -10.34 -8.88
N ALA A 749 64.93 -9.42 -8.80
CA ALA A 749 65.06 -8.10 -8.20
C ALA A 749 63.67 -7.57 -7.76
N VAL A 750 63.60 -6.83 -6.64
CA VAL A 750 62.36 -6.15 -6.20
C VAL A 750 61.85 -5.17 -7.26
N THR A 751 62.75 -4.52 -8.00
CA THR A 751 62.46 -3.57 -9.08
C THR A 751 62.03 -4.22 -10.39
N ALA A 752 62.13 -5.55 -10.56
CA ALA A 752 61.73 -6.19 -11.81
C ALA A 752 60.21 -6.05 -12.01
N PRO A 753 59.75 -5.57 -13.18
CA PRO A 753 58.35 -5.16 -13.40
C PRO A 753 57.39 -6.33 -13.60
N GLN A 754 57.91 -7.53 -13.85
CA GLN A 754 57.16 -8.76 -14.07
C GLN A 754 57.64 -9.86 -13.11
N TRP A 755 56.77 -10.84 -12.88
CA TRP A 755 57.07 -12.05 -12.12
C TRP A 755 57.05 -13.24 -13.08
N GLY A 756 58.11 -14.07 -13.05
CA GLY A 756 58.13 -15.34 -13.77
C GLY A 756 57.29 -16.40 -13.03
N ILE A 757 56.68 -17.34 -13.76
CA ILE A 757 56.05 -18.51 -13.16
C ILE A 757 57.12 -19.56 -12.89
N LEU A 758 57.14 -20.13 -11.68
CA LEU A 758 57.97 -21.26 -11.31
C LEU A 758 57.23 -22.58 -11.56
N THR A 759 56.03 -22.72 -11.00
CA THR A 759 55.19 -23.92 -11.12
C THR A 759 53.74 -23.65 -10.70
N ASN A 760 52.82 -24.55 -11.03
CA ASN A 760 51.44 -24.56 -10.57
C ASN A 760 51.20 -25.76 -9.65
N LEU A 761 50.56 -25.54 -8.51
CA LEU A 761 50.17 -26.57 -7.54
C LEU A 761 48.65 -26.68 -7.47
N THR A 762 48.07 -27.78 -7.96
CA THR A 762 46.67 -28.14 -7.65
C THR A 762 46.57 -28.58 -6.20
N GLY A 763 45.77 -27.88 -5.40
CA GLY A 763 45.54 -28.13 -3.98
C GLY A 763 44.57 -29.27 -3.69
N ASP A 764 44.77 -29.92 -2.55
CA ASP A 764 44.05 -31.12 -2.10
C ASP A 764 43.56 -31.05 -0.64
N GLY A 765 43.75 -29.91 0.03
CA GLY A 765 43.47 -29.73 1.46
C GLY A 765 44.68 -29.97 2.36
N THR A 766 45.84 -30.33 1.81
CA THR A 766 47.04 -30.68 2.58
C THR A 766 48.23 -29.74 2.29
N LEU A 767 49.36 -30.01 2.95
CA LEU A 767 50.60 -29.27 2.77
C LEU A 767 51.35 -29.77 1.52
N ARG A 768 51.51 -28.89 0.53
CA ARG A 768 52.14 -29.21 -0.77
C ARG A 768 53.47 -28.46 -0.94
N THR A 769 54.51 -29.20 -1.32
CA THR A 769 55.86 -28.68 -1.52
C THR A 769 56.09 -28.17 -2.95
N PHE A 770 57.00 -27.22 -3.08
CA PHE A 770 57.62 -26.82 -4.34
C PHE A 770 59.12 -26.61 -4.16
N ALA A 771 59.87 -26.67 -5.25
CA ALA A 771 61.28 -26.36 -5.29
C ALA A 771 61.63 -25.52 -6.53
N ASP A 772 62.61 -24.64 -6.37
CA ASP A 772 63.31 -23.94 -7.43
C ASP A 772 64.73 -24.54 -7.52
N PRO A 773 65.02 -25.35 -8.56
CA PRO A 773 66.31 -26.01 -8.75
C PRO A 773 67.32 -25.14 -9.52
N GLY A 774 67.05 -23.84 -9.69
CA GLY A 774 67.93 -22.94 -10.43
C GLY A 774 69.13 -22.44 -9.61
N PRO A 775 70.30 -22.19 -10.24
CA PRO A 775 71.34 -21.39 -9.61
C PRO A 775 70.79 -20.00 -9.28
N LEU A 776 71.22 -19.42 -8.16
CA LEU A 776 70.85 -18.06 -7.79
C LEU A 776 71.28 -17.07 -8.89
N PRO A 777 70.48 -16.03 -9.16
CA PRO A 777 70.83 -15.00 -10.13
C PRO A 777 72.12 -14.26 -9.72
N PRO A 778 72.84 -13.63 -10.67
CA PRO A 778 74.04 -12.83 -10.36
C PRO A 778 73.82 -11.68 -9.36
N THR A 779 72.56 -11.30 -9.10
CA THR A 779 72.14 -10.35 -8.06
C THR A 779 72.20 -10.92 -6.63
N GLY A 780 72.42 -12.23 -6.47
CA GLY A 780 72.51 -12.90 -5.17
C GLY A 780 71.19 -12.98 -4.40
N SER A 781 70.05 -12.71 -5.02
CA SER A 781 68.73 -12.72 -4.36
C SER A 781 67.60 -13.05 -5.33
N ARG A 782 66.71 -13.95 -4.91
CA ARG A 782 65.46 -14.30 -5.59
C ARG A 782 64.29 -14.14 -4.62
N PHE A 783 63.21 -13.55 -5.10
CA PHE A 783 61.98 -13.29 -4.36
C PHE A 783 60.89 -14.22 -4.89
N TYR A 784 60.04 -14.74 -4.01
CA TYR A 784 58.93 -15.63 -4.36
C TYR A 784 57.59 -15.04 -3.90
N ARG A 785 56.52 -15.37 -4.62
CA ARG A 785 55.13 -15.19 -4.16
C ARG A 785 54.26 -16.35 -4.61
N VAL A 786 53.16 -16.56 -3.92
CA VAL A 786 52.07 -17.43 -4.37
C VAL A 786 50.92 -16.55 -4.86
N VAL A 787 50.31 -16.93 -5.98
CA VAL A 787 49.04 -16.38 -6.46
C VAL A 787 48.00 -17.49 -6.37
N SER A 788 46.97 -17.29 -5.55
CA SER A 788 45.74 -18.11 -5.59
C SER A 788 44.79 -17.61 -6.67
N PRO A 789 43.78 -18.40 -7.06
CA PRO A 789 42.64 -17.91 -7.85
C PRO A 789 41.85 -16.82 -7.12
#